data_AF-A0AA43APN6-F1
#
_entry.id   AF-A0AA43APN6-F1
#
_cell.length_a   1.000
_cell.length_b   1.000
_cell.length_c   1.000
_cell.angle_alpha   90.00
_cell.angle_beta   90.00
_cell.angle_gamma   90.00
#
_symmetry.space_group_name_H-M   'P 1'
#
loop_
_entity.id
_entity.type
_entity.pdbx_description
1 polymer ?
#
loop_
_entity_poly.entity_id
_entity_poly.type
_entity_poly.pdbx_seq_one_letter_code
_entity_poly.pdbx_strand_id
1 'polypeptide(L)'
;MALIVGAAHVVTPAQAQDARDEPVQLNLVDTDIGGVLRMAARFTGRQFLVDPRVTGKMTVVSDGPVSRTQAYQLLLGALRMRGFAVVENGGVSRVVPQAEAKLLGGRVGTGGAGGEVATRTFALRYENAAALVAVLRPMISPDNPITANPSNNTLVITDYADNLERIARVIASVDTPAGMDTDVVKLQQGIAVDVAAMVAPLLDAQGAEPSQKVVVMADPRSNSVLLRSSSPGRTRLARQLVEKLDRAQDESGNLHVVYLRNAQANQLAGVLRGVVAGQSDAPAMGSNEGITPLPGDANRATPAQPSQPQQAKTGGNALESQRLDPNRRDPIDAGSTGFSQNGISVQADVATNTLLISAPEPVYRNLRRVIDQLDQRRAQVLVESLIVEVNQTDAAELGVQWMLGNGRTFGGTHFGGTTGGSGLNTTARTTLDVLPKDGLKIGVIDGTINLPGVGQILNMKALANALQSKGGANILSTPNLMTLDNEAASIMVGQTVPFVSGRYVTDGGGGSNNPFQTIVREDVGLKLRVRPQISEGGTVKLDIYQEVSSIDAQSANSTAGIITNKRALDTSVLLDDGQIMVLGGLLEDSVSHGRDAVPGLGKIPVLGALFRSDTRKRAKTNLMVFLRPHVVRDPAAGQRLTRDRYDYMRNAQAGAQPVQSWALPALSAPQLPPQDLSVLGQGNARDGQGQPLQNSSLAALYPSGDGDAQLVQFAQGLDPARASQGVAQVRALGLQAYAEATPGESGQRLRVRLPRDPATLDPALQQLRGLGYTPELVIGP
;
A
#
# COMPACT_ATOMS: atom_id res chain seq x y z
N MET A 1 19.66 65.88 -56.50
CA MET A 1 20.14 66.97 -57.38
C MET A 1 21.35 67.61 -56.70
N ALA A 2 22.42 67.86 -57.47
CA ALA A 2 23.61 68.69 -57.16
C ALA A 2 24.45 68.27 -55.92
N LEU A 3 25.66 67.72 -56.10
CA LEU A 3 26.92 68.42 -56.42
C LEU A 3 27.33 69.40 -55.31
N ILE A 4 28.44 69.10 -54.61
CA ILE A 4 29.54 70.02 -54.29
C ILE A 4 30.78 69.19 -53.98
N VAL A 5 31.80 69.46 -54.79
CA VAL A 5 33.17 68.99 -54.76
C VAL A 5 33.97 69.90 -53.84
N GLY A 6 34.80 69.34 -52.96
CA GLY A 6 35.76 70.08 -52.13
C GLY A 6 37.12 69.40 -52.19
N ALA A 7 38.00 69.95 -53.04
CA ALA A 7 39.35 69.48 -53.28
C ALA A 7 40.26 69.72 -52.07
N ALA A 8 41.11 68.75 -51.74
CA ALA A 8 42.29 68.96 -50.92
C ALA A 8 43.50 68.33 -51.62
N HIS A 9 44.43 69.19 -52.02
CA HIS A 9 45.72 68.87 -52.60
C HIS A 9 46.51 67.90 -51.71
N VAL A 10 46.95 66.78 -52.27
CA VAL A 10 48.11 66.06 -51.76
C VAL A 10 49.21 66.23 -52.77
N VAL A 11 50.19 67.01 -52.34
CA VAL A 11 51.45 67.31 -53.01
C VAL A 11 52.15 65.99 -53.34
N THR A 12 52.32 65.73 -54.63
CA THR A 12 53.26 64.75 -55.15
C THR A 12 54.65 65.11 -54.61
N PRO A 13 55.34 64.26 -53.82
CA PRO A 13 56.74 64.48 -53.59
C PRO A 13 57.44 64.29 -54.94
N ALA A 14 58.06 65.37 -55.41
CA ALA A 14 58.95 65.38 -56.55
C ALA A 14 59.91 64.19 -56.43
N GLN A 15 59.93 63.35 -57.48
CA GLN A 15 61.00 62.39 -57.69
C GLN A 15 62.31 63.18 -57.72
N ALA A 16 63.03 63.15 -56.60
CA ALA A 16 64.39 63.61 -56.54
C ALA A 16 65.17 62.81 -57.58
N GLN A 17 65.84 63.55 -58.46
CA GLN A 17 66.66 63.07 -59.56
C GLN A 17 67.47 61.85 -59.12
N ASP A 18 67.31 60.74 -59.85
CA ASP A 18 68.25 59.63 -59.87
C ASP A 18 69.64 60.21 -60.14
N ALA A 19 70.41 60.38 -59.08
CA ALA A 19 71.81 60.73 -59.17
C ALA A 19 72.48 59.55 -59.85
N ARG A 20 72.74 59.68 -61.17
CA ARG A 20 73.46 58.74 -62.04
C ARG A 20 74.17 57.67 -61.22
N ASP A 21 73.55 56.49 -61.16
CA ASP A 21 74.05 55.32 -60.44
C ASP A 21 75.27 54.81 -61.21
N GLU A 22 76.37 55.55 -61.10
CA GLU A 22 77.63 55.17 -61.72
C GLU A 22 78.03 53.81 -61.16
N PRO A 23 78.21 52.81 -62.03
CA PRO A 23 78.59 51.50 -61.58
C PRO A 23 79.94 51.57 -60.88
N VAL A 24 80.00 51.07 -59.64
CA VAL A 24 81.23 50.99 -58.85
C VAL A 24 81.74 49.57 -58.90
N GLN A 25 83.02 49.39 -59.20
CA GLN A 25 83.67 48.09 -59.11
C GLN A 25 84.43 48.02 -57.77
N LEU A 26 84.08 47.03 -56.94
CA LEU A 26 84.74 46.79 -55.66
C LEU A 26 85.79 45.70 -55.86
N ASN A 27 87.07 46.09 -55.83
CA ASN A 27 88.19 45.15 -55.79
C ASN A 27 89.06 45.45 -54.57
N LEU A 28 88.60 45.00 -53.41
CA LEU A 28 89.28 45.15 -52.13
C LEU A 28 89.79 43.78 -51.71
N VAL A 29 91.10 43.58 -51.71
CA VAL A 29 91.74 42.34 -51.25
C VAL A 29 92.58 42.68 -50.02
N ASP A 30 92.33 41.99 -48.92
CA ASP A 30 93.06 42.13 -47.65
C ASP A 30 93.20 43.59 -47.15
N THR A 31 92.14 44.39 -47.34
CA THR A 31 92.16 45.82 -47.01
C THR A 31 91.65 46.05 -45.59
N ASP A 32 92.28 46.96 -44.84
CA ASP A 32 91.82 47.34 -43.50
C ASP A 32 90.39 47.89 -43.55
N ILE A 33 89.56 47.51 -42.58
CA ILE A 33 88.14 47.92 -42.49
C ILE A 33 88.00 49.45 -42.53
N GLY A 34 88.88 50.18 -41.83
CA GLY A 34 88.90 51.65 -41.88
C GLY A 34 89.29 52.23 -43.26
N GLY A 35 90.04 51.49 -44.07
CA GLY A 35 90.30 51.81 -45.48
C GLY A 35 89.07 51.60 -46.36
N VAL A 36 88.40 50.45 -46.19
CA VAL A 36 87.17 50.10 -46.91
C VAL A 36 86.04 51.09 -46.61
N LEU A 37 85.85 51.47 -45.35
CA LEU A 37 84.81 52.42 -44.93
C LEU A 37 85.05 53.84 -45.46
N ARG A 38 86.30 54.28 -45.58
CA ARG A 38 86.64 55.58 -46.21
C ARG A 38 86.38 55.58 -47.71
N MET A 39 86.66 54.45 -48.38
CA MET A 39 86.29 54.28 -49.79
C MET A 39 84.77 54.25 -49.95
N ALA A 40 84.07 53.56 -49.05
CA ALA A 40 82.62 53.54 -48.97
C ALA A 40 82.02 54.93 -48.75
N ALA A 41 82.60 55.75 -47.88
CA ALA A 41 82.16 57.11 -47.66
C ALA A 41 82.18 57.95 -48.94
N ARG A 42 83.19 57.74 -49.81
CA ARG A 42 83.33 58.48 -51.07
C ARG A 42 82.28 58.10 -52.11
N PHE A 43 81.98 56.81 -52.27
CA PHE A 43 81.01 56.38 -53.29
C PHE A 43 79.55 56.42 -52.82
N THR A 44 79.29 56.25 -51.52
CA THR A 44 77.93 56.33 -50.94
C THR A 44 77.52 57.74 -50.53
N GLY A 45 78.47 58.67 -50.41
CA GLY A 45 78.22 60.01 -49.85
C GLY A 45 77.88 60.02 -48.35
N ARG A 46 78.00 58.88 -47.66
CA ARG A 46 77.66 58.73 -46.24
C ARG A 46 78.88 58.95 -45.35
N GLN A 47 78.66 59.57 -44.19
CA GLN A 47 79.70 59.70 -43.17
C GLN A 47 79.68 58.47 -42.26
N PHE A 48 80.82 57.77 -42.17
CA PHE A 48 80.97 56.62 -41.28
C PHE A 48 81.75 57.01 -40.02
N LEU A 49 81.16 56.77 -38.84
CA LEU A 49 81.83 56.89 -37.55
C LEU A 49 82.21 55.50 -37.06
N VAL A 50 83.50 55.22 -36.96
CA VAL A 50 84.02 53.88 -36.62
C VAL A 50 84.42 53.82 -35.16
N ASP A 51 83.93 52.84 -34.41
CA ASP A 51 84.41 52.57 -33.05
C ASP A 51 85.86 52.02 -33.10
N PRO A 52 86.78 52.44 -32.21
CA PRO A 52 88.16 51.93 -32.17
C PRO A 52 88.29 50.41 -32.10
N ARG A 53 87.25 49.70 -31.66
CA ARG A 53 87.21 48.23 -31.56
C ARG A 53 86.98 47.54 -32.90
N VAL A 54 86.61 48.27 -33.95
CA VAL A 54 86.45 47.73 -35.31
C VAL A 54 87.81 47.68 -36.00
N THR A 55 88.55 46.60 -35.72
CA THR A 55 89.86 46.32 -36.33
C THR A 55 89.83 45.01 -37.12
N GLY A 56 90.63 44.93 -38.18
CA GLY A 56 90.72 43.76 -39.03
C GLY A 56 90.79 44.09 -40.51
N LYS A 57 91.09 43.06 -41.30
CA LYS A 57 91.14 43.12 -42.76
C LYS A 57 89.93 42.42 -43.37
N MET A 58 89.40 42.97 -44.46
CA MET A 58 88.31 42.37 -45.21
C MET A 58 88.60 42.37 -46.71
N THR A 59 88.05 41.35 -47.37
CA THR A 59 88.11 41.18 -48.82
C THR A 59 86.67 41.31 -49.34
N VAL A 60 86.46 42.25 -50.26
CA VAL A 60 85.18 42.46 -50.95
C VAL A 60 85.51 42.58 -52.43
N VAL A 61 85.12 41.57 -53.19
CA VAL A 61 85.41 41.48 -54.64
C VAL A 61 84.09 41.38 -55.39
N SER A 62 83.93 42.19 -56.42
CA SER A 62 82.83 42.11 -57.39
C SER A 62 83.40 41.91 -58.80
N ASP A 63 83.04 40.81 -59.47
CA ASP A 63 83.51 40.45 -60.82
C ASP A 63 82.91 41.32 -61.94
N GLY A 64 81.99 42.24 -61.61
CA GLY A 64 81.38 43.18 -62.54
C GLY A 64 80.91 44.48 -61.87
N PRO A 65 80.53 45.50 -62.65
CA PRO A 65 80.00 46.77 -62.15
C PRO A 65 78.73 46.57 -61.31
N VAL A 66 78.73 46.99 -60.04
CA VAL A 66 77.55 46.94 -59.16
C VAL A 66 76.99 48.33 -58.92
N SER A 67 75.66 48.43 -58.72
CA SER A 67 75.01 49.69 -58.33
C SER A 67 75.48 50.15 -56.96
N ARG A 68 75.39 51.46 -56.66
CA ARG A 68 75.78 52.01 -55.35
C ARG A 68 75.02 51.35 -54.20
N THR A 69 73.76 51.02 -54.43
CA THR A 69 72.91 50.32 -53.45
C THR A 69 73.37 48.88 -53.24
N GLN A 70 73.69 48.14 -54.30
CA GLN A 70 74.21 46.77 -54.19
C GLN A 70 75.61 46.74 -53.58
N ALA A 71 76.47 47.68 -53.96
CA ALA A 71 77.79 47.88 -53.36
C ALA A 71 77.69 48.09 -51.84
N TYR A 72 76.74 48.90 -51.40
CA TYR A 72 76.47 49.14 -49.98
C TYR A 72 75.93 47.89 -49.28
N GLN A 73 75.03 47.14 -49.90
CA GLN A 73 74.52 45.86 -49.37
C GLN A 73 75.64 44.82 -49.21
N LEU A 74 76.53 44.70 -50.20
CA LEU A 74 77.69 43.81 -50.14
C LEU A 74 78.66 44.20 -49.02
N LEU A 75 78.86 45.51 -48.82
CA LEU A 75 79.65 46.03 -47.69
C LEU A 75 79.01 45.69 -46.34
N LEU A 76 77.71 45.90 -46.18
CA LEU A 76 76.99 45.54 -44.95
C LEU A 76 77.04 44.03 -44.69
N GLY A 77 76.90 43.22 -45.74
CA GLY A 77 77.08 41.76 -45.66
C GLY A 77 78.50 41.35 -45.26
N ALA A 78 79.52 42.00 -45.81
CA ALA A 78 80.92 41.75 -45.45
C ALA A 78 81.26 42.17 -44.02
N LEU A 79 80.75 43.32 -43.56
CA LEU A 79 80.85 43.77 -42.17
C LEU A 79 80.16 42.79 -41.22
N ARG A 80 78.99 42.29 -41.60
CA ARG A 80 78.25 41.27 -40.84
C ARG A 80 79.02 39.97 -40.68
N MET A 81 79.69 39.48 -41.74
CA MET A 81 80.51 38.26 -41.65
C MET A 81 81.68 38.40 -40.67
N ARG A 82 82.10 39.63 -40.36
CA ARG A 82 83.14 39.92 -39.38
C ARG A 82 82.60 40.34 -38.01
N GLY A 83 81.28 40.25 -37.78
CA GLY A 83 80.65 40.55 -36.49
C GLY A 83 80.49 42.05 -36.20
N PHE A 84 80.55 42.89 -37.22
CA PHE A 84 80.30 44.33 -37.11
C PHE A 84 78.94 44.68 -37.73
N ALA A 85 78.27 45.64 -37.13
CA ALA A 85 76.98 46.13 -37.60
C ALA A 85 77.03 47.66 -37.77
N VAL A 86 76.28 48.14 -38.76
CA VAL A 86 76.12 49.57 -39.00
C VAL A 86 74.77 49.99 -38.41
N VAL A 87 74.80 51.04 -37.59
CA VAL A 87 73.61 51.67 -37.02
C VAL A 87 73.55 53.10 -37.52
N GLU A 88 72.46 53.45 -38.20
CA GLU A 88 72.23 54.81 -38.71
C GLU A 88 71.45 55.64 -37.70
N ASN A 89 72.01 56.75 -37.23
CA ASN A 89 71.33 57.68 -36.34
C ASN A 89 71.71 59.12 -36.73
N GLY A 90 70.71 59.96 -37.02
CA GLY A 90 70.91 61.38 -37.31
C GLY A 90 71.78 61.69 -38.54
N GLY A 91 71.73 60.86 -39.59
CA GLY A 91 72.48 61.08 -40.84
C GLY A 91 73.96 60.66 -40.80
N VAL A 92 74.41 60.04 -39.70
CA VAL A 92 75.74 59.44 -39.56
C VAL A 92 75.60 57.93 -39.37
N SER A 93 76.39 57.16 -40.13
CA SER A 93 76.41 55.70 -40.03
C SER A 93 77.50 55.27 -39.05
N ARG A 94 77.12 54.78 -37.87
CA ARG A 94 78.06 54.31 -36.85
C ARG A 94 78.36 52.82 -37.06
N VAL A 95 79.64 52.47 -37.19
CA VAL A 95 80.08 51.07 -37.27
C VAL A 95 80.54 50.63 -35.90
N VAL A 96 79.82 49.67 -35.31
CA VAL A 96 80.05 49.15 -33.97
C VAL A 96 80.09 47.63 -33.98
N PRO A 97 80.71 46.98 -32.96
CA PRO A 97 80.55 45.55 -32.75
C PRO A 97 79.06 45.18 -32.63
N GLN A 98 78.66 44.03 -33.19
CA GLN A 98 77.26 43.60 -33.23
C GLN A 98 76.58 43.53 -31.85
N ALA A 99 77.35 43.27 -30.78
CA ALA A 99 76.84 43.28 -29.41
C ALA A 99 76.33 44.67 -28.97
N GLU A 100 77.00 45.74 -29.38
CA GLU A 100 76.63 47.12 -29.01
C GLU A 100 75.58 47.73 -29.92
N ALA A 101 75.50 47.26 -31.17
CA ALA A 101 74.45 47.66 -32.11
C ALA A 101 73.03 47.43 -31.57
N LYS A 102 72.87 46.43 -30.67
CA LYS A 102 71.60 46.09 -30.01
C LYS A 102 71.12 47.16 -29.02
N LEU A 103 72.06 47.84 -28.35
CA LEU A 103 71.76 48.86 -27.33
C LEU A 103 71.58 50.24 -27.95
N LEU A 104 72.29 50.51 -29.05
CA LEU A 104 72.27 51.80 -29.73
C LEU A 104 71.00 52.04 -30.56
N GLY A 105 70.16 51.02 -30.74
CA GLY A 105 68.81 51.14 -31.30
C GLY A 105 68.79 51.40 -32.80
N GLY A 106 68.30 50.44 -33.56
CA GLY A 106 67.92 50.65 -34.96
C GLY A 106 66.59 51.39 -35.08
N ARG A 107 66.31 51.91 -36.28
CA ARG A 107 65.00 52.50 -36.61
C ARG A 107 63.87 51.52 -36.28
N VAL A 108 62.84 52.00 -35.58
CA VAL A 108 61.60 51.26 -35.32
C VAL A 108 60.63 51.57 -36.45
N GLY A 109 60.37 50.63 -37.36
CA GLY A 109 59.50 50.86 -38.50
C GLY A 109 59.49 49.76 -39.56
N THR A 110 58.67 49.93 -40.59
CA THR A 110 58.38 48.92 -41.62
C THR A 110 59.21 49.08 -42.90
N GLY A 111 60.34 49.78 -42.86
CA GLY A 111 61.21 49.97 -44.02
C GLY A 111 62.63 50.31 -43.62
N GLY A 112 63.52 49.33 -43.76
CA GLY A 112 64.97 49.48 -43.63
C GLY A 112 65.64 48.91 -44.88
N ALA A 113 66.74 49.51 -45.30
CA ALA A 113 67.58 48.92 -46.33
C ALA A 113 68.20 47.61 -45.78
N GLY A 114 68.37 46.60 -46.64
CA GLY A 114 68.95 45.32 -46.25
C GLY A 114 70.26 45.47 -45.47
N GLY A 115 70.51 44.56 -44.54
CA GLY A 115 71.73 44.55 -43.71
C GLY A 115 71.74 45.43 -42.45
N GLU A 116 70.76 46.31 -42.21
CA GLU A 116 70.65 47.07 -40.94
C GLU A 116 69.95 46.24 -39.84
N VAL A 117 70.33 46.46 -38.58
CA VAL A 117 69.62 45.89 -37.42
C VAL A 117 68.45 46.79 -37.07
N ALA A 118 67.23 46.24 -37.03
CA ALA A 118 66.02 46.97 -36.70
C ALA A 118 65.18 46.20 -35.66
N THR A 119 64.30 46.92 -34.97
CA THR A 119 63.32 46.31 -34.04
C THR A 119 61.91 46.52 -34.58
N ARG A 120 61.15 45.43 -34.72
CA ARG A 120 59.78 45.46 -35.23
C ARG A 120 58.82 44.75 -34.27
N THR A 121 57.66 45.37 -34.07
CA THR A 121 56.55 44.81 -33.30
C THR A 121 55.52 44.19 -34.23
N PHE A 122 55.12 42.95 -33.96
CA PHE A 122 54.07 42.20 -34.66
C PHE A 122 52.88 42.01 -33.72
N ALA A 123 51.66 42.33 -34.17
CA ALA A 123 50.43 42.07 -33.41
C ALA A 123 49.73 40.85 -34.00
N LEU A 124 49.43 39.86 -33.16
CA LEU A 124 48.81 38.59 -33.55
C LEU A 124 47.32 38.60 -33.19
N ARG A 125 46.47 38.08 -34.07
CA ARG A 125 45.00 38.13 -33.92
C ARG A 125 44.37 36.83 -33.44
N TYR A 126 44.89 35.70 -33.87
CA TYR A 126 44.28 34.39 -33.68
C TYR A 126 45.18 33.45 -32.87
N GLU A 127 46.50 33.51 -33.10
CA GLU A 127 47.46 32.67 -32.39
C GLU A 127 48.10 33.36 -31.17
N ASN A 128 48.58 32.57 -30.21
CA ASN A 128 49.17 33.10 -28.98
C ASN A 128 50.65 33.52 -29.19
N ALA A 129 50.97 34.76 -28.79
CA ALA A 129 52.31 35.32 -28.92
C ALA A 129 53.41 34.52 -28.21
N ALA A 130 53.12 33.93 -27.04
CA ALA A 130 54.09 33.14 -26.29
C ALA A 130 54.35 31.77 -26.95
N ALA A 131 53.32 31.15 -27.55
CA ALA A 131 53.46 29.89 -28.27
C ALA A 131 54.33 30.05 -29.53
N LEU A 132 54.22 31.18 -30.24
CA LEU A 132 55.02 31.44 -31.43
C LEU A 132 56.50 31.71 -31.16
N VAL A 133 56.89 32.09 -29.92
CA VAL A 133 58.31 32.30 -29.58
C VAL A 133 59.13 31.03 -29.81
N ALA A 134 58.60 29.86 -29.41
CA ALA A 134 59.29 28.58 -29.58
C ALA A 134 59.49 28.21 -31.06
N VAL A 135 58.50 28.52 -31.90
CA VAL A 135 58.53 28.25 -33.35
C VAL A 135 59.49 29.20 -34.07
N LEU A 136 59.55 30.47 -33.63
CA LEU A 136 60.34 31.52 -34.30
C LEU A 136 61.79 31.61 -33.79
N ARG A 137 62.12 31.06 -32.61
CA ARG A 137 63.47 31.12 -32.02
C ARG A 137 64.58 30.59 -32.95
N PRO A 138 64.41 29.47 -33.69
CA PRO A 138 65.43 28.97 -34.61
C PRO A 138 65.66 29.86 -35.84
N MET A 139 64.72 30.75 -36.17
CA MET A 139 64.78 31.62 -37.35
C MET A 139 65.43 32.98 -37.08
N ILE A 140 65.71 33.29 -35.81
CA ILE A 140 66.34 34.53 -35.35
C ILE A 140 67.79 34.24 -35.00
N SER A 141 68.68 35.20 -35.23
CA SER A 141 70.10 35.05 -34.85
C SER A 141 70.22 34.72 -33.34
N PRO A 142 71.04 33.75 -32.90
CA PRO A 142 71.08 33.28 -31.51
C PRO A 142 71.26 34.38 -30.47
N ASP A 143 72.02 35.41 -30.84
CA ASP A 143 72.37 36.52 -29.96
C ASP A 143 71.31 37.64 -29.91
N ASN A 144 70.22 37.53 -30.67
CA ASN A 144 69.20 38.56 -30.76
C ASN A 144 67.98 38.28 -29.85
N PRO A 145 67.43 39.31 -29.17
CA PRO A 145 66.28 39.15 -28.28
C PRO A 145 64.96 39.03 -29.06
N ILE A 146 64.08 38.16 -28.57
CA ILE A 146 62.67 38.05 -28.94
C ILE A 146 61.83 38.11 -27.67
N THR A 147 60.90 39.04 -27.61
CA THR A 147 60.03 39.22 -26.44
C THR A 147 58.59 39.17 -26.87
N ALA A 148 57.83 38.21 -26.34
CA ALA A 148 56.37 38.18 -26.47
C ALA A 148 55.76 38.91 -25.28
N ASN A 149 54.76 39.75 -25.55
CA ASN A 149 53.87 40.31 -24.56
C ASN A 149 52.51 39.59 -24.67
N PRO A 150 52.18 38.68 -23.73
CA PRO A 150 50.93 37.93 -23.77
C PRO A 150 49.69 38.82 -23.55
N SER A 151 49.83 39.97 -22.89
CA SER A 151 48.69 40.81 -22.50
C SER A 151 48.04 41.55 -23.67
N ASN A 152 48.84 41.96 -24.66
CA ASN A 152 48.34 42.59 -25.88
C ASN A 152 48.60 41.73 -27.13
N ASN A 153 49.01 40.48 -26.93
CA ASN A 153 49.33 39.50 -27.97
C ASN A 153 50.28 40.08 -29.05
N THR A 154 51.31 40.82 -28.60
CA THR A 154 52.33 41.38 -29.49
C THR A 154 53.68 40.70 -29.30
N LEU A 155 54.44 40.63 -30.40
CA LEU A 155 55.77 40.05 -30.46
C LEU A 155 56.76 41.13 -30.91
N VAL A 156 57.73 41.45 -30.06
CA VAL A 156 58.80 42.40 -30.36
C VAL A 156 60.04 41.61 -30.75
N ILE A 157 60.51 41.80 -31.98
CA ILE A 157 61.67 41.10 -32.55
C ILE A 157 62.71 42.12 -32.99
N THR A 158 63.96 41.90 -32.58
CA THR A 158 65.12 42.68 -33.05
C THR A 158 66.00 41.79 -33.92
N ASP A 159 66.11 42.07 -35.22
CA ASP A 159 67.01 41.35 -36.11
C ASP A 159 67.34 42.21 -37.36
N TYR A 160 68.11 41.66 -38.29
CA TYR A 160 68.36 42.29 -39.57
C TYR A 160 67.07 42.53 -40.36
N ALA A 161 66.98 43.65 -41.06
CA ALA A 161 65.82 44.06 -41.84
C ALA A 161 65.31 42.94 -42.77
N ASP A 162 66.20 42.27 -43.50
CA ASP A 162 65.85 41.17 -44.42
C ASP A 162 65.28 39.94 -43.70
N ASN A 163 65.76 39.66 -42.48
CA ASN A 163 65.25 38.55 -41.68
C ASN A 163 63.86 38.88 -41.10
N LEU A 164 63.64 40.12 -40.68
CA LEU A 164 62.35 40.58 -40.18
C LEU A 164 61.24 40.49 -41.24
N GLU A 165 61.55 40.71 -42.51
CA GLU A 165 60.58 40.49 -43.61
C GLU A 165 60.25 39.01 -43.84
N ARG A 166 61.24 38.13 -43.68
CA ARG A 166 61.01 36.67 -43.75
C ARG A 166 60.12 36.20 -42.60
N ILE A 167 60.42 36.66 -41.38
CA ILE A 167 59.63 36.34 -40.18
C ILE A 167 58.20 36.90 -40.29
N ALA A 168 58.03 38.10 -40.84
CA ALA A 168 56.72 38.70 -41.07
C ALA A 168 55.82 37.82 -41.94
N ARG A 169 56.38 37.22 -43.01
CA ARG A 169 55.64 36.30 -43.90
C ARG A 169 55.24 35.00 -43.19
N VAL A 170 56.12 34.45 -42.35
CA VAL A 170 55.82 33.25 -41.55
C VAL A 170 54.70 33.53 -40.55
N ILE A 171 54.79 34.64 -39.82
CA ILE A 171 53.74 35.05 -38.87
C ILE A 171 52.39 35.18 -39.58
N ALA A 172 52.34 35.86 -40.73
CA ALA A 172 51.10 36.04 -41.49
C ALA A 172 50.49 34.72 -41.99
N SER A 173 51.31 33.69 -42.25
CA SER A 173 50.83 32.36 -42.66
C SER A 173 50.32 31.50 -41.50
N VAL A 174 50.81 31.73 -40.29
CA VAL A 174 50.45 30.94 -39.09
C VAL A 174 49.30 31.57 -38.32
N ASP A 175 49.19 32.90 -38.31
CA ASP A 175 48.10 33.66 -37.67
C ASP A 175 46.79 33.58 -38.49
N THR A 176 46.26 32.37 -38.64
CA THR A 176 44.99 32.07 -39.31
C THR A 176 43.90 31.72 -38.29
N PRO A 177 42.61 31.98 -38.57
CA PRO A 177 41.55 31.70 -37.62
C PRO A 177 41.39 30.19 -37.38
N ALA A 178 41.63 29.73 -36.15
CA ALA A 178 41.29 28.38 -35.74
C ALA A 178 39.77 28.17 -35.80
N GLY A 179 39.31 27.22 -36.62
CA GLY A 179 37.88 26.94 -36.82
C GLY A 179 37.22 26.36 -35.57
N MET A 180 36.41 27.17 -34.88
CA MET A 180 35.51 26.69 -33.84
C MET A 180 34.24 26.16 -34.51
N ASP A 181 33.96 24.87 -34.35
CA ASP A 181 32.77 24.21 -34.89
C ASP A 181 31.74 24.00 -33.78
N THR A 182 30.50 24.43 -34.02
CA THR A 182 29.40 24.35 -33.05
C THR A 182 28.21 23.67 -33.69
N ASP A 183 27.58 22.76 -32.95
CA ASP A 183 26.47 21.95 -33.42
C ASP A 183 25.38 21.79 -32.36
N VAL A 184 24.13 21.63 -32.79
CA VAL A 184 22.95 21.54 -31.92
C VAL A 184 22.17 20.28 -32.27
N VAL A 185 22.11 19.34 -31.33
CA VAL A 185 21.39 18.06 -31.49
C VAL A 185 20.14 18.08 -30.65
N LYS A 186 18.96 18.03 -31.27
CA LYS A 186 17.68 17.92 -30.57
C LYS A 186 17.39 16.46 -30.22
N LEU A 187 17.07 16.18 -28.95
CA LEU A 187 16.74 14.84 -28.48
C LEU A 187 15.24 14.56 -28.61
N GLN A 188 14.90 13.33 -29.00
CA GLN A 188 13.52 12.86 -29.13
C GLN A 188 13.04 12.05 -27.93
N GLN A 189 13.90 11.20 -27.36
CA GLN A 189 13.56 10.24 -26.31
C GLN A 189 14.29 10.56 -25.00
N GLY A 190 15.57 10.92 -25.09
CA GLY A 190 16.41 11.25 -23.94
C GLY A 190 16.18 12.66 -23.39
N ILE A 191 16.47 12.85 -22.10
CA ILE A 191 16.51 14.17 -21.44
C ILE A 191 17.89 14.80 -21.66
N ALA A 192 17.93 16.02 -22.20
CA ALA A 192 19.18 16.70 -22.56
C ALA A 192 20.17 16.86 -21.41
N VAL A 193 19.68 17.09 -20.19
CA VAL A 193 20.51 17.21 -18.98
C VAL A 193 21.25 15.91 -18.68
N ASP A 194 20.54 14.78 -18.73
CA ASP A 194 21.10 13.46 -18.41
C ASP A 194 22.05 12.99 -19.50
N VAL A 195 21.67 13.17 -20.78
CA VAL A 195 22.51 12.81 -21.92
C VAL A 195 23.80 13.64 -21.92
N ALA A 196 23.73 14.95 -21.66
CA ALA A 196 24.92 15.80 -21.58
C ALA A 196 25.85 15.39 -20.42
N ALA A 197 25.30 15.06 -19.25
CA ALA A 197 26.07 14.60 -18.09
C ALA A 197 26.76 13.24 -18.35
N MET A 198 26.13 12.34 -19.11
CA MET A 198 26.71 11.05 -19.50
C MET A 198 27.78 11.21 -20.61
N VAL A 199 27.55 12.09 -21.58
CA VAL A 199 28.40 12.25 -22.77
C VAL A 199 29.64 13.11 -22.50
N ALA A 200 29.54 14.14 -21.65
CA ALA A 200 30.66 15.02 -21.31
C ALA A 200 31.92 14.26 -20.82
N PRO A 201 31.86 13.33 -19.85
CA PRO A 201 33.04 12.59 -19.41
C PRO A 201 33.53 11.57 -20.44
N LEU A 202 32.66 11.04 -21.30
CA LEU A 202 33.04 10.09 -22.36
C LEU A 202 33.82 10.76 -23.50
N LEU A 203 33.63 12.07 -23.70
CA LEU A 203 34.33 12.86 -24.73
C LEU A 203 35.59 13.57 -24.20
N ASP A 204 35.74 13.67 -22.88
CA ASP A 204 36.92 14.26 -22.23
C ASP A 204 38.01 13.18 -22.07
N ALA A 205 38.78 12.96 -23.14
CA ALA A 205 39.91 12.03 -23.09
C ALA A 205 40.99 12.58 -22.14
N GLN A 206 41.37 11.80 -21.13
CA GLN A 206 42.47 12.12 -20.22
C GLN A 206 43.76 12.35 -21.02
N GLY A 207 44.28 13.59 -21.01
CA GLY A 207 45.49 14.00 -21.72
C GLY A 207 45.28 14.83 -22.99
N ALA A 208 44.06 15.24 -23.33
CA ALA A 208 43.83 16.17 -24.44
C ALA A 208 44.25 17.61 -24.07
N GLU A 209 45.01 18.25 -24.98
CA GLU A 209 45.31 19.68 -24.94
C GLU A 209 44.03 20.51 -24.75
N PRO A 210 44.03 21.58 -23.93
CA PRO A 210 42.83 22.37 -23.62
C PRO A 210 42.18 22.99 -24.87
N SER A 211 42.94 23.15 -25.95
CA SER A 211 42.46 23.63 -27.24
C SER A 211 41.61 22.61 -28.01
N GLN A 212 41.60 21.32 -27.64
CA GLN A 212 40.92 20.24 -28.37
C GLN A 212 39.77 19.56 -27.61
N LYS A 213 39.37 20.12 -26.47
CA LYS A 213 38.28 19.60 -25.64
C LYS A 213 36.92 19.84 -26.30
N VAL A 214 36.06 18.82 -26.28
CA VAL A 214 34.65 18.96 -26.67
C VAL A 214 33.87 19.46 -25.47
N VAL A 215 33.27 20.64 -25.58
CA VAL A 215 32.37 21.18 -24.57
C VAL A 215 30.96 20.74 -24.93
N VAL A 216 30.32 20.04 -24.00
CA VAL A 216 28.94 19.58 -24.11
C VAL A 216 28.09 20.39 -23.13
N MET A 217 27.02 21.02 -23.60
CA MET A 217 26.09 21.78 -22.77
C MET A 217 24.65 21.35 -23.11
N ALA A 218 23.81 21.18 -22.09
CA ALA A 218 22.38 20.93 -22.30
C ALA A 218 21.60 22.25 -22.28
N ASP A 219 20.66 22.41 -23.22
CA ASP A 219 19.56 23.37 -23.11
C ASP A 219 18.28 22.61 -22.70
N PRO A 220 17.88 22.65 -21.42
CA PRO A 220 16.70 21.95 -20.94
C PRO A 220 15.39 22.51 -21.54
N ARG A 221 15.38 23.78 -21.99
CA ARG A 221 14.16 24.41 -22.52
C ARG A 221 13.79 23.88 -23.90
N SER A 222 14.79 23.61 -24.75
CA SER A 222 14.59 23.09 -26.10
C SER A 222 14.80 21.57 -26.21
N ASN A 223 15.14 20.91 -25.10
CA ASN A 223 15.61 19.52 -25.03
C ASN A 223 16.70 19.23 -26.09
N SER A 224 17.71 20.09 -26.14
CA SER A 224 18.81 19.96 -27.10
C SER A 224 20.18 19.97 -26.40
N VAL A 225 21.13 19.26 -27.01
CA VAL A 225 22.53 19.21 -26.57
C VAL A 225 23.36 20.04 -27.54
N LEU A 226 24.02 21.05 -26.99
CA LEU A 226 24.96 21.93 -27.68
C LEU A 226 26.35 21.31 -27.59
N LEU A 227 26.99 21.15 -28.74
CA LEU A 227 28.33 20.59 -28.89
C LEU A 227 29.25 21.68 -29.44
N ARG A 228 30.41 21.87 -28.80
CA ARG A 228 31.43 22.82 -29.26
C ARG A 228 32.80 22.18 -29.24
N SER A 229 33.54 22.29 -30.34
CA SER A 229 34.87 21.71 -30.50
C SER A 229 35.71 22.53 -31.49
N SER A 230 37.04 22.51 -31.34
CA SER A 230 37.98 23.10 -32.31
C SER A 230 38.23 22.20 -33.54
N SER A 231 37.69 20.98 -33.54
CA SER A 231 37.80 20.03 -34.64
C SER A 231 36.41 19.59 -35.12
N PRO A 232 36.07 19.85 -36.40
CA PRO A 232 34.82 19.38 -37.02
C PRO A 232 34.68 17.84 -37.08
N GLY A 233 35.77 17.09 -36.93
CA GLY A 233 35.72 15.64 -36.83
C GLY A 233 35.17 15.17 -35.48
N ARG A 234 35.55 15.86 -34.39
CA ARG A 234 35.10 15.55 -33.04
C ARG A 234 33.65 15.96 -32.79
N THR A 235 33.19 17.07 -33.35
CA THR A 235 31.78 17.47 -33.29
C THR A 235 30.87 16.39 -33.89
N ARG A 236 31.26 15.83 -35.05
CA ARG A 236 30.51 14.74 -35.70
C ARG A 236 30.51 13.44 -34.89
N LEU A 237 31.63 13.09 -34.25
CA LEU A 237 31.70 11.93 -33.36
C LEU A 237 30.79 12.13 -32.15
N ALA A 238 30.84 13.31 -31.53
CA ALA A 238 29.98 13.67 -30.41
C ALA A 238 28.48 13.61 -30.80
N ARG A 239 28.11 14.13 -31.97
CA ARG A 239 26.74 14.00 -32.52
C ARG A 239 26.31 12.54 -32.63
N GLN A 240 27.12 11.68 -33.23
CA GLN A 240 26.79 10.26 -33.39
C GLN A 240 26.65 9.53 -32.05
N LEU A 241 27.42 9.91 -31.04
CA LEU A 241 27.30 9.35 -29.69
C LEU A 241 25.97 9.78 -29.04
N VAL A 242 25.62 11.07 -29.16
CA VAL A 242 24.34 11.60 -28.69
C VAL A 242 23.16 10.89 -29.38
N GLU A 243 23.20 10.73 -30.71
CA GLU A 243 22.17 10.01 -31.47
C GLU A 243 22.07 8.52 -31.09
N LYS A 244 23.19 7.87 -30.74
CA LYS A 244 23.18 6.47 -30.27
C LYS A 244 22.55 6.31 -28.89
N LEU A 245 22.66 7.33 -28.03
CA LEU A 245 22.08 7.35 -26.69
C LEU A 245 20.61 7.80 -26.70
N ASP A 246 20.18 8.56 -27.72
CA ASP A 246 18.78 8.98 -27.94
C ASP A 246 17.92 7.87 -28.59
N ARG A 247 17.99 6.65 -28.05
CA ARG A 247 17.12 5.55 -28.46
C ARG A 247 16.00 5.38 -27.44
N ALA A 248 14.82 4.97 -27.90
CA ALA A 248 13.75 4.55 -27.03
C ALA A 248 14.24 3.37 -26.17
N GLN A 249 14.23 3.52 -24.85
CA GLN A 249 14.38 2.37 -23.96
C GLN A 249 13.13 1.50 -24.13
N ASP A 250 13.31 0.23 -24.50
CA ASP A 250 12.24 -0.78 -24.54
C ASP A 250 11.81 -1.26 -23.15
N GLU A 251 12.44 -0.76 -22.07
CA GLU A 251 12.15 -1.21 -20.71
C GLU A 251 10.98 -0.45 -20.10
N SER A 252 9.97 -1.22 -19.69
CA SER A 252 8.88 -0.81 -18.80
C SER A 252 9.43 0.07 -17.69
N GLY A 253 8.88 1.27 -17.56
CA GLY A 253 9.37 2.26 -16.59
C GLY A 253 9.46 1.69 -15.18
N ASN A 254 10.23 2.37 -14.32
CA ASN A 254 10.48 1.94 -12.94
C ASN A 254 9.20 1.77 -12.08
N LEU A 255 8.01 2.09 -12.57
CA LEU A 255 6.72 1.97 -11.88
C LEU A 255 5.95 0.73 -12.35
N HIS A 256 5.63 -0.14 -11.38
CA HIS A 256 4.87 -1.36 -11.58
C HIS A 256 3.58 -1.32 -10.76
N VAL A 257 2.48 -1.75 -11.36
CA VAL A 257 1.18 -1.91 -10.69
C VAL A 257 0.89 -3.39 -10.52
N VAL A 258 0.73 -3.85 -9.28
CA VAL A 258 0.45 -5.26 -8.96
C VAL A 258 -0.94 -5.37 -8.34
N TYR A 259 -1.83 -6.11 -9.01
CA TYR A 259 -3.16 -6.44 -8.49
C TYR A 259 -3.07 -7.64 -7.55
N LEU A 260 -3.54 -7.46 -6.31
CA LEU A 260 -3.58 -8.53 -5.32
C LEU A 260 -4.90 -9.31 -5.42
N ARG A 261 -4.81 -10.64 -5.31
CA ARG A 261 -5.97 -11.54 -5.42
C ARG A 261 -6.58 -11.89 -4.07
N ASN A 262 -5.76 -12.03 -3.03
CA ASN A 262 -6.15 -12.54 -1.72
C ASN A 262 -5.73 -11.62 -0.57
N ALA A 263 -4.52 -11.05 -0.63
CA ALA A 263 -3.98 -10.19 0.42
C ALA A 263 -4.52 -8.76 0.33
N GLN A 264 -4.54 -8.05 1.46
CA GLN A 264 -4.87 -6.63 1.52
C GLN A 264 -3.63 -5.77 1.25
N ALA A 265 -3.73 -4.84 0.29
CA ALA A 265 -2.62 -3.99 -0.14
C ALA A 265 -1.99 -3.20 1.00
N ASN A 266 -2.80 -2.67 1.92
CA ASN A 266 -2.30 -1.89 3.06
C ASN A 266 -1.38 -2.72 3.98
N GLN A 267 -1.79 -3.96 4.31
CA GLN A 267 -0.99 -4.85 5.15
C GLN A 267 0.30 -5.30 4.43
N LEU A 268 0.18 -5.64 3.15
CA LEU A 268 1.31 -6.13 2.36
C LEU A 268 2.34 -5.03 2.09
N ALA A 269 1.91 -3.79 1.82
CA ALA A 269 2.81 -2.65 1.68
C ALA A 269 3.61 -2.37 2.96
N GLY A 270 2.99 -2.53 4.14
CA GLY A 270 3.70 -2.44 5.43
C GLY A 270 4.81 -3.47 5.58
N VAL A 271 4.55 -4.73 5.20
CA VAL A 271 5.54 -5.82 5.25
C VAL A 271 6.66 -5.58 4.24
N LEU A 272 6.33 -5.23 2.98
CA LEU A 272 7.32 -4.99 1.93
C LEU A 272 8.20 -3.78 2.25
N ARG A 273 7.67 -2.75 2.91
CA ARG A 273 8.45 -1.62 3.42
C ARG A 273 9.49 -2.08 4.43
N GLY A 274 9.13 -2.96 5.37
CA GLY A 274 10.09 -3.53 6.32
C GLY A 274 11.22 -4.33 5.66
N VAL A 275 10.92 -5.01 4.54
CA VAL A 275 11.92 -5.75 3.75
C VAL A 275 12.84 -4.79 2.98
N VAL A 276 12.31 -3.73 2.38
CA VAL A 276 13.09 -2.74 1.60
C VAL A 276 13.92 -1.82 2.48
N ALA A 277 13.37 -1.37 3.61
CA ALA A 277 14.04 -0.48 4.55
C ALA A 277 15.22 -1.18 5.28
N GLY A 278 15.34 -2.51 5.17
CA GLY A 278 16.42 -3.26 5.78
C GLY A 278 16.44 -3.07 7.30
N GLN A 279 15.50 -3.71 8.01
CA GLN A 279 15.61 -3.89 9.46
C GLN A 279 15.85 -2.59 10.25
N SER A 280 14.99 -1.59 10.09
CA SER A 280 14.88 -0.51 11.08
C SER A 280 13.48 0.07 11.10
N ASP A 281 12.52 -0.73 11.58
CA ASP A 281 11.27 -0.24 12.17
C ASP A 281 10.69 -1.37 13.04
N ALA A 282 11.17 -1.45 14.27
CA ALA A 282 10.37 -2.07 15.32
C ALA A 282 9.19 -1.14 15.61
N PRO A 283 7.93 -1.62 15.58
CA PRO A 283 6.82 -0.79 16.04
C PRO A 283 7.01 -0.55 17.54
N ALA A 284 7.37 0.68 17.91
CA ALA A 284 7.33 1.13 19.28
C ALA A 284 5.87 1.18 19.73
N MET A 285 5.40 0.09 20.34
CA MET A 285 4.25 0.13 21.24
C MET A 285 4.60 1.10 22.37
N GLY A 286 3.79 2.15 22.48
CA GLY A 286 3.98 3.21 23.45
C GLY A 286 3.85 2.71 24.88
N SER A 287 4.91 2.96 25.66
CA SER A 287 4.85 3.22 27.09
C SER A 287 5.74 4.42 27.35
N ASN A 288 5.14 5.62 27.35
CA ASN A 288 5.82 6.85 27.77
C ASN A 288 5.17 7.32 29.08
N GLU A 289 5.41 6.54 30.14
CA GLU A 289 5.43 7.05 31.51
C GLU A 289 6.87 7.50 31.79
N GLY A 290 7.09 8.77 32.11
CA GLY A 290 8.41 9.21 32.58
C GLY A 290 8.82 10.64 32.25
N ILE A 291 8.28 11.60 33.00
CA ILE A 291 9.00 12.75 33.58
C ILE A 291 9.67 13.74 32.62
N THR A 292 9.05 14.93 32.46
CA THR A 292 9.76 16.17 32.12
C THR A 292 9.68 17.18 33.28
N PRO A 293 10.75 17.96 33.53
CA PRO A 293 10.88 18.77 34.73
C PRO A 293 10.21 20.14 34.60
N LEU A 294 9.70 20.57 35.74
CA LEU A 294 9.11 21.87 36.06
C LEU A 294 10.01 23.06 35.66
N PRO A 295 9.46 24.12 35.04
CA PRO A 295 9.91 25.49 35.27
C PRO A 295 8.98 26.17 36.29
N GLY A 296 9.60 26.87 37.24
CA GLY A 296 8.99 27.34 38.47
C GLY A 296 7.87 28.36 38.31
N ASP A 297 7.00 28.36 39.33
CA ASP A 297 6.05 29.42 39.57
C ASP A 297 6.13 29.84 41.04
N ALA A 298 6.37 31.13 41.23
CA ALA A 298 6.40 31.79 42.52
C ALA A 298 5.61 33.10 42.39
N ASN A 299 4.31 33.07 42.68
CA ASN A 299 3.67 34.07 43.54
C ASN A 299 2.19 33.79 43.81
N ARG A 300 1.91 33.60 45.10
CA ARG A 300 1.01 34.39 45.97
C ARG A 300 -0.50 34.48 45.65
N ALA A 301 -1.24 34.26 46.72
CA ALA A 301 -2.68 34.03 46.84
C ALA A 301 -3.61 35.27 46.80
N THR A 302 -4.92 34.94 46.77
CA THR A 302 -6.16 35.68 47.18
C THR A 302 -7.03 36.30 46.06
N PRO A 303 -8.35 36.56 46.26
CA PRO A 303 -9.44 35.69 45.82
C PRO A 303 -10.44 36.38 44.85
N ALA A 304 -11.35 35.59 44.29
CA ALA A 304 -12.39 36.01 43.35
C ALA A 304 -13.53 36.84 43.97
N GLN A 305 -14.03 37.83 43.22
CA GLN A 305 -15.41 38.34 43.28
C GLN A 305 -15.82 38.90 41.88
N PRO A 306 -17.10 38.82 41.47
CA PRO A 306 -17.49 38.88 40.06
C PRO A 306 -18.06 40.24 39.61
N SER A 307 -18.00 40.52 38.32
CA SER A 307 -18.89 41.49 37.67
C SER A 307 -19.03 41.25 36.16
N GLN A 308 -20.23 41.60 35.72
CA GLN A 308 -20.89 41.29 34.45
C GLN A 308 -20.70 42.47 33.45
N PRO A 309 -21.37 42.50 32.28
CA PRO A 309 -20.78 42.62 30.95
C PRO A 309 -20.75 44.05 30.39
N GLN A 310 -19.98 44.30 29.31
CA GLN A 310 -20.30 45.43 28.42
C GLN A 310 -19.83 45.25 26.97
N GLN A 311 -20.73 45.68 26.09
CA GLN A 311 -20.78 45.55 24.63
C GLN A 311 -19.92 46.58 23.89
N ALA A 312 -19.41 46.11 22.75
CA ALA A 312 -19.37 46.74 21.43
C ALA A 312 -18.62 48.08 21.25
N LYS A 313 -17.56 48.05 20.44
CA LYS A 313 -17.60 48.41 18.99
C LYS A 313 -16.16 48.58 18.48
N THR A 314 -15.77 47.77 17.50
CA THR A 314 -14.85 48.18 16.43
C THR A 314 -15.18 47.33 15.20
N GLY A 315 -15.65 48.01 14.15
CA GLY A 315 -15.77 47.44 12.81
C GLY A 315 -14.48 47.69 12.04
N GLY A 316 -14.07 46.71 11.25
CA GLY A 316 -12.92 46.81 10.35
C GLY A 316 -12.50 45.43 9.84
N ASN A 317 -13.02 45.05 8.67
CA ASN A 317 -12.69 43.83 7.94
C ASN A 317 -11.18 43.65 7.73
N ALA A 318 -10.67 42.46 8.06
CA ALA A 318 -9.56 41.86 7.33
C ALA A 318 -9.56 40.32 7.49
N LEU A 319 -9.89 39.68 6.37
CA LEU A 319 -9.53 38.36 5.86
C LEU A 319 -9.11 37.23 6.82
N GLU A 320 -9.95 36.21 6.77
CA GLU A 320 -9.80 34.84 7.24
C GLU A 320 -8.43 34.22 6.94
N SER A 321 -7.69 33.91 8.00
CA SER A 321 -6.60 32.93 7.98
C SER A 321 -6.79 32.01 9.18
N GLN A 322 -7.28 30.81 8.88
CA GLN A 322 -7.52 29.73 9.84
C GLN A 322 -6.24 29.41 10.60
N ARG A 323 -6.29 29.66 11.89
CA ARG A 323 -5.34 29.18 12.89
C ARG A 323 -5.74 27.74 13.23
N LEU A 324 -4.88 26.79 12.88
CA LEU A 324 -5.07 25.38 13.21
C LEU A 324 -4.80 25.15 14.70
N ASP A 325 -5.81 24.62 15.40
CA ASP A 325 -5.68 24.07 16.75
C ASP A 325 -4.94 22.72 16.70
N PRO A 326 -3.89 22.50 17.53
CA PRO A 326 -3.10 21.27 17.52
C PRO A 326 -3.76 20.08 18.26
N ASN A 327 -5.07 20.14 18.56
CA ASN A 327 -5.72 19.16 19.43
C ASN A 327 -7.04 18.58 18.93
N ARG A 328 -7.35 18.71 17.64
CA ARG A 328 -8.42 17.95 16.99
C ARG A 328 -7.84 16.76 16.23
N ARG A 329 -8.04 15.56 16.78
CA ARG A 329 -7.80 14.28 16.08
C ARG A 329 -9.08 13.90 15.33
N ASP A 330 -9.29 14.52 14.18
CA ASP A 330 -10.20 13.96 13.18
C ASP A 330 -9.43 12.90 12.37
N PRO A 331 -10.06 11.76 12.01
CA PRO A 331 -9.39 10.68 11.29
C PRO A 331 -9.05 11.16 9.87
N ILE A 332 -7.77 11.36 9.61
CA ILE A 332 -7.26 11.58 8.26
C ILE A 332 -7.45 10.28 7.50
N ASP A 333 -8.20 10.39 6.40
CA ASP A 333 -8.40 9.40 5.35
C ASP A 333 -7.10 8.63 5.03
N ALA A 334 -7.18 7.31 5.11
CA ALA A 334 -6.10 6.37 4.87
C ALA A 334 -5.83 6.20 3.37
N GLY A 335 -5.55 7.30 2.67
CA GLY A 335 -5.19 7.34 1.27
C GLY A 335 -3.68 7.43 1.08
N SER A 336 -3.04 6.27 0.82
CA SER A 336 -1.63 6.11 0.42
C SER A 336 -0.56 6.49 1.45
N THR A 337 -0.10 5.50 2.23
CA THR A 337 1.19 5.64 2.94
C THR A 337 2.31 5.26 1.97
N GLY A 338 3.01 6.27 1.44
CA GLY A 338 4.18 6.06 0.57
C GLY A 338 5.49 6.10 1.34
N PHE A 339 6.30 5.06 1.22
CA PHE A 339 7.70 5.07 1.62
C PHE A 339 8.56 5.21 0.37
N SER A 340 9.62 6.01 0.42
CA SER A 340 10.60 6.15 -0.67
C SER A 340 12.00 6.18 -0.07
N GLN A 341 12.83 5.19 -0.40
CA GLN A 341 14.24 5.16 0.00
C GLN A 341 15.04 4.56 -1.16
N ASN A 342 16.18 5.17 -1.51
CA ASN A 342 17.07 4.72 -2.59
C ASN A 342 16.36 4.51 -3.96
N GLY A 343 15.36 5.32 -4.28
CA GLY A 343 14.59 5.18 -5.52
C GLY A 343 13.62 3.99 -5.54
N ILE A 344 13.39 3.34 -4.38
CA ILE A 344 12.38 2.30 -4.21
C ILE A 344 11.23 2.88 -3.40
N SER A 345 10.02 2.88 -3.97
CA SER A 345 8.79 3.22 -3.27
C SER A 345 7.73 2.15 -3.40
N VAL A 346 7.02 1.88 -2.30
CA VAL A 346 5.88 0.95 -2.26
C VAL A 346 4.71 1.70 -1.65
N GLN A 347 3.63 1.80 -2.43
CA GLN A 347 2.37 2.43 -2.05
C GLN A 347 1.23 1.45 -2.23
N ALA A 348 0.28 1.46 -1.29
CA ALA A 348 -0.95 0.72 -1.40
C ALA A 348 -2.09 1.65 -1.82
N ASP A 349 -2.83 1.25 -2.84
CA ASP A 349 -4.16 1.80 -3.12
C ASP A 349 -5.22 0.86 -2.54
N VAL A 350 -5.92 1.35 -1.53
CA VAL A 350 -6.97 0.59 -0.81
C VAL A 350 -8.24 0.48 -1.65
N ALA A 351 -8.54 1.47 -2.50
CA ALA A 351 -9.78 1.48 -3.29
C ALA A 351 -9.77 0.38 -4.37
N THR A 352 -8.61 0.14 -4.97
CA THR A 352 -8.44 -0.90 -6.00
C THR A 352 -7.77 -2.18 -5.49
N ASN A 353 -7.36 -2.21 -4.21
CA ASN A 353 -6.53 -3.27 -3.61
C ASN A 353 -5.29 -3.60 -4.45
N THR A 354 -4.55 -2.56 -4.85
CA THR A 354 -3.34 -2.68 -5.67
C THR A 354 -2.10 -2.16 -4.94
N LEU A 355 -0.95 -2.70 -5.32
CA LEU A 355 0.36 -2.20 -4.91
C LEU A 355 1.01 -1.47 -6.08
N LEU A 356 1.34 -0.21 -5.85
CA LEU A 356 2.16 0.61 -6.73
C LEU A 356 3.60 0.51 -6.24
N ILE A 357 4.47 -0.06 -7.06
CA ILE A 357 5.86 -0.34 -6.72
C ILE A 357 6.73 0.45 -7.70
N SER A 358 7.41 1.48 -7.23
CA SER A 358 8.50 2.12 -7.98
C SER A 358 9.82 1.47 -7.56
N ALA A 359 10.49 0.73 -8.42
CA ALA A 359 11.77 0.11 -8.11
C ALA A 359 12.56 -0.24 -9.39
N PRO A 360 13.90 -0.30 -9.34
CA PRO A 360 14.69 -0.90 -10.41
C PRO A 360 14.32 -2.36 -10.66
N GLU A 361 14.39 -2.80 -11.92
CA GLU A 361 13.95 -4.14 -12.36
C GLU A 361 14.48 -5.32 -11.51
N PRO A 362 15.77 -5.37 -11.10
CA PRO A 362 16.26 -6.47 -10.26
C PRO A 362 15.56 -6.55 -8.90
N VAL A 363 15.22 -5.39 -8.31
CA VAL A 363 14.53 -5.31 -7.01
C VAL A 363 13.06 -5.67 -7.18
N TYR A 364 12.41 -5.16 -8.22
CA TYR A 364 11.02 -5.49 -8.52
C TYR A 364 10.82 -7.01 -8.69
N ARG A 365 11.71 -7.71 -9.40
CA ARG A 365 11.65 -9.18 -9.54
C ARG A 365 11.71 -9.91 -8.20
N ASN A 366 12.51 -9.41 -7.25
CA ASN A 366 12.57 -10.00 -5.91
C ASN A 366 11.29 -9.72 -5.12
N LEU A 367 10.79 -8.48 -5.14
CA LEU A 367 9.53 -8.12 -4.51
C LEU A 367 8.36 -8.93 -5.10
N ARG A 368 8.35 -9.16 -6.41
CA ARG A 368 7.31 -9.94 -7.10
C ARG A 368 7.24 -11.37 -6.58
N ARG A 369 8.38 -12.05 -6.41
CA ARG A 369 8.41 -13.41 -5.83
C ARG A 369 7.88 -13.45 -4.40
N VAL A 370 8.21 -12.45 -3.59
CA VAL A 370 7.71 -12.34 -2.20
C VAL A 370 6.20 -12.09 -2.19
N ILE A 371 5.71 -11.21 -3.07
CA ILE A 371 4.27 -10.95 -3.23
C ILE A 371 3.53 -12.23 -3.63
N ASP A 372 4.06 -13.03 -4.56
CA ASP A 372 3.42 -14.29 -4.97
C ASP A 372 3.34 -15.32 -3.84
N GLN A 373 4.30 -15.33 -2.91
CA GLN A 373 4.27 -16.20 -1.73
C GLN A 373 3.28 -15.69 -0.66
N LEU A 374 3.13 -14.37 -0.52
CA LEU A 374 2.26 -13.75 0.47
C LEU A 374 0.80 -13.63 -0.01
N ASP A 375 0.56 -13.49 -1.30
CA ASP A 375 -0.77 -13.38 -1.92
C ASP A 375 -1.45 -14.76 -2.10
N GLN A 376 -1.35 -15.61 -1.08
CA GLN A 376 -2.02 -16.90 -1.03
C GLN A 376 -3.40 -16.79 -0.38
N ARG A 377 -4.29 -17.72 -0.75
CA ARG A 377 -5.63 -17.80 -0.16
C ARG A 377 -5.54 -18.28 1.29
N ARG A 378 -6.03 -17.46 2.22
CA ARG A 378 -6.15 -17.83 3.64
C ARG A 378 -7.25 -18.89 3.80
N ALA A 379 -6.97 -19.90 4.62
CA ALA A 379 -7.97 -20.87 5.03
C ALA A 379 -8.97 -20.23 6.01
N GLN A 380 -10.16 -20.81 6.09
CA GLN A 380 -11.21 -20.43 7.03
C GLN A 380 -11.39 -21.54 8.06
N VAL A 381 -11.86 -21.20 9.25
CA VAL A 381 -12.17 -22.17 10.31
C VAL A 381 -13.63 -21.98 10.72
N LEU A 382 -14.40 -23.05 10.63
CA LEU A 382 -15.69 -23.16 11.29
C LEU A 382 -15.46 -23.68 12.70
N VAL A 383 -15.88 -22.92 13.70
CA VAL A 383 -15.83 -23.31 15.10
C VAL A 383 -17.24 -23.66 15.55
N GLU A 384 -17.41 -24.90 16.00
CA GLU A 384 -18.65 -25.39 16.59
C GLU A 384 -18.44 -25.59 18.08
N SER A 385 -19.25 -24.94 18.91
CA SER A 385 -19.29 -25.20 20.34
C SER A 385 -20.58 -25.93 20.70
N LEU A 386 -20.49 -26.88 21.62
CA LEU A 386 -21.61 -27.66 22.13
C LEU A 386 -21.66 -27.46 23.64
N ILE A 387 -22.71 -26.83 24.10
CA ILE A 387 -22.93 -26.55 25.52
C ILE A 387 -24.09 -27.42 25.97
N VAL A 388 -23.83 -28.27 26.96
CA VAL A 388 -24.81 -29.18 27.54
C VAL A 388 -24.97 -28.82 29.00
N GLU A 389 -26.16 -28.39 29.40
CA GLU A 389 -26.52 -28.13 30.79
C GLU A 389 -27.72 -29.00 31.19
N VAL A 390 -27.51 -29.87 32.19
CA VAL A 390 -28.57 -30.70 32.78
C VAL A 390 -28.77 -30.25 34.22
N ASN A 391 -29.97 -29.73 34.51
CA ASN A 391 -30.38 -29.32 35.84
C ASN A 391 -31.45 -30.27 36.37
N GLN A 392 -31.30 -30.73 37.60
CA GLN A 392 -32.29 -31.53 38.30
C GLN A 392 -32.49 -30.97 39.71
N THR A 393 -33.73 -30.62 40.06
CA THR A 393 -34.11 -30.16 41.39
C THR A 393 -35.17 -31.09 41.96
N ASP A 394 -34.82 -31.82 43.01
CA ASP A 394 -35.74 -32.68 43.75
C ASP A 394 -36.02 -32.02 45.11
N ALA A 395 -37.29 -31.82 45.45
CA ALA A 395 -37.71 -31.29 46.74
C ALA A 395 -38.75 -32.21 47.38
N ALA A 396 -38.66 -32.39 48.69
CA ALA A 396 -39.65 -33.11 49.48
C ALA A 396 -39.87 -32.37 50.81
N GLU A 397 -41.13 -32.18 51.16
CA GLU A 397 -41.56 -31.55 52.41
C GLU A 397 -42.64 -32.41 53.05
N LEU A 398 -42.52 -32.64 54.35
CA LEU A 398 -43.54 -33.27 55.17
C LEU A 398 -43.54 -32.65 56.56
N GLY A 399 -44.69 -32.16 57.02
CA GLY A 399 -44.81 -31.64 58.38
C GLY A 399 -46.25 -31.50 58.85
N VAL A 400 -46.42 -31.37 60.16
CA VAL A 400 -47.72 -31.12 60.80
C VAL A 400 -47.60 -29.93 61.77
N GLN A 401 -48.47 -28.95 61.61
CA GLN A 401 -48.58 -27.78 62.48
C GLN A 401 -49.85 -27.87 63.31
N TRP A 402 -49.74 -27.62 64.63
CA TRP A 402 -50.88 -27.55 65.54
C TRP A 402 -51.14 -26.10 65.93
N MET A 403 -52.41 -25.72 66.06
CA MET A 403 -52.83 -24.37 66.45
C MET A 403 -53.83 -24.48 67.61
N LEU A 404 -53.60 -23.71 68.66
CA LEU A 404 -54.37 -23.75 69.90
C LEU A 404 -54.79 -22.33 70.31
N GLY A 405 -56.07 -22.13 70.65
CA GLY A 405 -56.64 -20.82 71.01
C GLY A 405 -57.03 -19.96 69.79
N ASN A 406 -57.53 -18.73 70.03
CA ASN A 406 -58.11 -17.79 69.04
C ASN A 406 -57.13 -17.32 67.92
N GLY A 407 -56.56 -18.26 67.15
CA GLY A 407 -55.74 -18.00 65.98
C GLY A 407 -54.33 -17.45 66.23
N ARG A 408 -53.85 -17.42 67.49
CA ARG A 408 -52.62 -16.70 67.88
C ARG A 408 -51.49 -17.53 68.50
N THR A 409 -51.75 -18.78 68.88
CA THR A 409 -50.74 -19.63 69.54
C THR A 409 -50.54 -20.91 68.75
N PHE A 410 -49.31 -21.15 68.30
CA PHE A 410 -48.93 -22.36 67.59
C PHE A 410 -48.35 -23.38 68.57
N GLY A 411 -48.86 -24.61 68.52
CA GLY A 411 -48.30 -25.74 69.24
C GLY A 411 -47.34 -26.51 68.33
N GLY A 412 -46.08 -26.59 68.73
CA GLY A 412 -45.08 -27.39 68.02
C GLY A 412 -44.39 -26.67 66.87
N THR A 413 -44.34 -27.27 65.67
CA THR A 413 -43.66 -26.69 64.51
C THR A 413 -44.53 -25.68 63.79
N HIS A 414 -44.01 -24.47 63.59
CA HIS A 414 -44.67 -23.43 62.81
C HIS A 414 -44.14 -23.48 61.38
N PHE A 415 -45.01 -23.55 60.36
CA PHE A 415 -44.65 -23.31 58.97
C PHE A 415 -44.36 -21.80 58.79
N GLY A 416 -43.28 -21.32 59.41
CA GLY A 416 -42.78 -19.97 59.25
C GLY A 416 -42.25 -19.81 57.83
N GLY A 417 -42.73 -18.77 57.15
CA GLY A 417 -42.47 -18.50 55.73
C GLY A 417 -40.98 -18.52 55.39
N THR A 418 -40.53 -19.66 54.86
CA THR A 418 -39.24 -19.80 54.15
C THR A 418 -39.42 -20.42 52.75
N THR A 419 -40.65 -20.82 52.40
CA THR A 419 -41.09 -21.27 51.07
C THR A 419 -42.24 -20.43 50.50
N GLY A 420 -42.34 -19.14 50.87
CA GLY A 420 -43.29 -18.19 50.25
C GLY A 420 -44.77 -18.41 50.54
N GLY A 421 -45.16 -19.50 51.20
CA GLY A 421 -46.45 -19.63 51.87
C GLY A 421 -46.39 -19.00 53.24
N SER A 422 -47.10 -17.88 53.44
CA SER A 422 -47.41 -17.43 54.78
C SER A 422 -48.34 -18.50 55.38
N GLY A 423 -47.90 -19.22 56.42
CA GLY A 423 -48.85 -19.99 57.23
C GLY A 423 -50.03 -19.10 57.65
N LEU A 424 -51.19 -19.68 57.97
CA LEU A 424 -52.43 -19.02 58.47
C LEU A 424 -52.28 -17.51 58.77
N ASN A 425 -52.44 -16.65 57.76
CA ASN A 425 -52.31 -15.21 57.91
C ASN A 425 -53.51 -14.69 58.71
N THR A 426 -53.25 -14.12 59.89
CA THR A 426 -54.25 -13.62 60.84
C THR A 426 -55.09 -12.44 60.31
N THR A 427 -54.82 -11.98 59.09
CA THR A 427 -55.44 -10.82 58.44
C THR A 427 -56.29 -11.21 57.21
N ALA A 428 -56.31 -12.48 56.81
CA ALA A 428 -57.04 -12.95 55.63
C ALA A 428 -58.51 -13.30 55.96
N ARG A 429 -59.46 -12.84 55.12
CA ARG A 429 -60.92 -13.03 55.32
C ARG A 429 -61.37 -14.49 55.23
N THR A 430 -60.60 -15.35 54.56
CA THR A 430 -60.73 -16.80 54.63
C THR A 430 -59.34 -17.44 54.67
N THR A 431 -59.17 -18.49 55.46
CA THR A 431 -57.89 -19.18 55.64
C THR A 431 -57.48 -20.03 54.43
N LEU A 432 -58.39 -20.28 53.49
CA LEU A 432 -58.16 -21.10 52.28
C LEU A 432 -57.37 -20.35 51.18
N ASP A 433 -57.51 -19.03 51.07
CA ASP A 433 -56.89 -18.23 49.99
C ASP A 433 -55.38 -17.97 50.21
N VAL A 434 -54.87 -18.39 51.37
CA VAL A 434 -53.49 -18.16 51.85
C VAL A 434 -52.65 -19.44 51.80
N LEU A 435 -53.26 -20.62 51.64
CA LEU A 435 -52.50 -21.86 51.51
C LEU A 435 -51.75 -21.86 50.16
N PRO A 436 -50.42 -22.02 50.14
CA PRO A 436 -49.69 -22.15 48.89
C PRO A 436 -50.28 -23.30 48.06
N LYS A 437 -50.50 -23.03 46.77
CA LYS A 437 -51.25 -23.91 45.85
C LYS A 437 -50.60 -25.28 45.59
N ASP A 438 -49.34 -25.45 45.99
CA ASP A 438 -48.54 -26.64 45.68
C ASP A 438 -48.48 -27.62 46.86
N GLY A 439 -48.82 -28.88 46.60
CA GLY A 439 -48.73 -30.00 47.55
C GLY A 439 -50.01 -30.30 48.33
N LEU A 440 -50.12 -31.52 48.87
CA LEU A 440 -51.27 -31.98 49.65
C LEU A 440 -51.30 -31.29 51.02
N LYS A 441 -52.39 -30.58 51.30
CA LYS A 441 -52.63 -29.93 52.60
C LYS A 441 -53.91 -30.53 53.21
N ILE A 442 -53.81 -31.11 54.40
CA ILE A 442 -54.95 -31.65 55.14
C ILE A 442 -55.09 -30.89 56.44
N GLY A 443 -56.18 -30.16 56.62
CA GLY A 443 -56.45 -29.35 57.80
C GLY A 443 -57.66 -29.84 58.58
N VAL A 444 -57.59 -29.82 59.92
CA VAL A 444 -58.73 -30.05 60.81
C VAL A 444 -59.26 -28.69 61.27
N ILE A 445 -60.53 -28.42 60.97
CA ILE A 445 -61.18 -27.12 61.17
C ILE A 445 -62.29 -27.30 62.23
N ASP A 446 -62.36 -26.41 63.21
CA ASP A 446 -63.34 -26.47 64.31
C ASP A 446 -64.00 -25.11 64.58
N GLY A 447 -65.08 -24.85 63.84
CA GLY A 447 -65.92 -23.66 64.00
C GLY A 447 -65.36 -22.39 63.35
N THR A 448 -66.14 -21.32 63.44
CA THR A 448 -65.73 -19.96 63.06
C THR A 448 -65.53 -19.11 64.31
N ILE A 449 -64.42 -18.39 64.39
CA ILE A 449 -64.15 -17.42 65.45
C ILE A 449 -64.48 -16.04 64.91
N ASN A 450 -65.29 -15.26 65.64
CA ASN A 450 -65.60 -13.89 65.25
C ASN A 450 -64.53 -12.94 65.82
N LEU A 451 -63.68 -12.39 64.96
CA LEU A 451 -62.65 -11.44 65.35
C LEU A 451 -63.19 -10.01 65.21
N PRO A 452 -63.18 -9.18 66.28
CA PRO A 452 -63.68 -7.80 66.21
C PRO A 452 -62.88 -7.00 65.18
N GLY A 453 -63.58 -6.50 64.16
CA GLY A 453 -63.01 -5.73 63.04
C GLY A 453 -62.74 -6.51 61.74
N VAL A 454 -62.81 -7.86 61.74
CA VAL A 454 -62.43 -8.70 60.58
C VAL A 454 -63.53 -9.69 60.16
N GLY A 455 -64.49 -10.00 61.04
CA GLY A 455 -65.61 -10.91 60.76
C GLY A 455 -65.34 -12.36 61.18
N GLN A 456 -66.22 -13.29 60.77
CA GLN A 456 -66.09 -14.71 61.08
C GLN A 456 -64.96 -15.36 60.25
N ILE A 457 -63.93 -15.87 60.92
CA ILE A 457 -62.83 -16.62 60.31
C ILE A 457 -62.87 -18.09 60.73
N LEU A 458 -62.41 -18.99 59.87
CA LEU A 458 -62.30 -20.43 60.18
C LEU A 458 -61.20 -20.68 61.22
N ASN A 459 -61.52 -21.43 62.28
CA ASN A 459 -60.54 -21.88 63.28
C ASN A 459 -59.91 -23.21 62.83
N MET A 460 -58.60 -23.25 62.60
CA MET A 460 -57.89 -24.48 62.25
C MET A 460 -57.14 -25.01 63.46
N LYS A 461 -57.31 -26.28 63.83
CA LYS A 461 -56.63 -26.93 64.97
C LYS A 461 -55.35 -27.66 64.58
N ALA A 462 -55.30 -28.21 63.37
CA ALA A 462 -54.15 -28.93 62.84
C ALA A 462 -54.04 -28.75 61.33
N LEU A 463 -52.82 -28.71 60.80
CA LEU A 463 -52.53 -28.63 59.38
C LEU A 463 -51.35 -29.55 59.04
N ALA A 464 -51.59 -30.57 58.24
CA ALA A 464 -50.56 -31.40 57.65
C ALA A 464 -50.22 -30.90 56.23
N ASN A 465 -48.93 -30.80 55.93
CA ASN A 465 -48.40 -30.49 54.61
C ASN A 465 -47.53 -31.65 54.10
N ALA A 466 -47.78 -32.11 52.88
CA ALA A 466 -46.91 -33.01 52.14
C ALA A 466 -46.72 -32.52 50.70
N LEU A 467 -45.47 -32.36 50.27
CA LEU A 467 -45.13 -32.00 48.90
C LEU A 467 -43.92 -32.81 48.45
N GLN A 468 -43.98 -33.38 47.24
CA GLN A 468 -42.82 -33.88 46.53
C GLN A 468 -42.80 -33.23 45.15
N SER A 469 -41.72 -32.53 44.83
CA SER A 469 -41.49 -31.89 43.55
C SER A 469 -40.23 -32.43 42.90
N LYS A 470 -40.29 -32.69 41.60
CA LYS A 470 -39.16 -33.07 40.76
C LYS A 470 -39.17 -32.19 39.53
N GLY A 471 -38.18 -31.33 39.41
CA GLY A 471 -37.94 -30.48 38.25
C GLY A 471 -36.70 -30.95 37.51
N GLY A 472 -36.78 -31.08 36.18
CA GLY A 472 -35.65 -31.41 35.33
C GLY A 472 -35.62 -30.51 34.11
N ALA A 473 -34.44 -30.05 33.72
CA ALA A 473 -34.22 -29.30 32.50
C ALA A 473 -32.95 -29.82 31.81
N ASN A 474 -33.01 -29.95 30.48
CA ASN A 474 -31.86 -30.26 29.63
C ASN A 474 -31.75 -29.17 28.56
N ILE A 475 -30.60 -28.50 28.54
CA ILE A 475 -30.33 -27.38 27.64
C ILE A 475 -29.16 -27.80 26.75
N LEU A 476 -29.41 -27.79 25.44
CA LEU A 476 -28.41 -28.03 24.41
C LEU A 476 -28.27 -26.78 23.57
N SER A 477 -27.11 -26.15 23.58
CA SER A 477 -26.81 -24.99 22.74
C SER A 477 -25.64 -25.30 21.82
N THR A 478 -25.82 -25.07 20.52
CA THR A 478 -24.82 -25.33 19.48
C THR A 478 -24.45 -24.07 18.70
N PRO A 479 -23.82 -23.06 19.32
CA PRO A 479 -23.34 -21.90 18.57
C PRO A 479 -22.25 -22.31 17.58
N ASN A 480 -22.35 -21.79 16.36
CA ASN A 480 -21.34 -21.98 15.32
C ASN A 480 -20.88 -20.62 14.76
N LEU A 481 -19.62 -20.55 14.36
CA LEU A 481 -19.03 -19.32 13.80
C LEU A 481 -17.94 -19.66 12.80
N MET A 482 -17.98 -19.06 11.63
CA MET A 482 -16.94 -19.19 10.61
C MET A 482 -16.10 -17.92 10.57
N THR A 483 -14.77 -18.05 10.56
CA THR A 483 -13.85 -16.90 10.47
C THR A 483 -12.61 -17.27 9.66
N LEU A 484 -11.86 -16.27 9.20
CA LEU A 484 -10.57 -16.47 8.55
C LEU A 484 -9.50 -16.86 9.59
N ASP A 485 -8.49 -17.61 9.14
CA ASP A 485 -7.32 -17.90 9.95
C ASP A 485 -6.64 -16.62 10.45
N ASN A 486 -6.26 -16.55 11.72
CA ASN A 486 -5.72 -15.39 12.43
C ASN A 486 -6.68 -14.20 12.63
N GLU A 487 -7.97 -14.36 12.34
CA GLU A 487 -8.98 -13.30 12.46
C GLU A 487 -9.98 -13.60 13.57
N ALA A 488 -10.12 -12.65 14.50
CA ALA A 488 -11.07 -12.80 15.60
C ALA A 488 -12.49 -12.56 15.10
N ALA A 489 -13.40 -13.45 15.48
CA ALA A 489 -14.82 -13.29 15.22
C ALA A 489 -15.61 -13.48 16.52
N SER A 490 -16.77 -12.85 16.61
CA SER A 490 -17.67 -13.02 17.75
C SER A 490 -19.13 -13.08 17.33
N ILE A 491 -19.89 -13.92 18.01
CA ILE A 491 -21.35 -14.03 17.92
C ILE A 491 -21.95 -13.78 19.30
N MET A 492 -22.99 -12.95 19.36
CA MET A 492 -23.78 -12.70 20.56
C MET A 492 -25.24 -13.01 20.25
N VAL A 493 -25.84 -13.90 21.03
CA VAL A 493 -27.27 -14.27 20.96
C VAL A 493 -27.88 -14.02 22.32
N GLY A 494 -28.73 -13.01 22.44
CA GLY A 494 -29.27 -12.61 23.73
C GLY A 494 -30.15 -11.38 23.64
N GLN A 495 -30.32 -10.73 24.78
CA GLN A 495 -31.07 -9.50 24.93
C GLN A 495 -30.24 -8.49 25.70
N THR A 496 -30.30 -7.23 25.29
CA THR A 496 -29.69 -6.12 26.02
C THR A 496 -30.67 -5.64 27.09
N VAL A 497 -30.32 -5.79 28.36
CA VAL A 497 -31.19 -5.41 29.48
C VAL A 497 -30.66 -4.21 30.25
N PRO A 498 -31.55 -3.33 30.75
CA PRO A 498 -31.16 -2.16 31.53
C PRO A 498 -30.87 -2.51 32.99
N PHE A 499 -29.73 -2.04 33.51
CA PHE A 499 -29.33 -2.07 34.91
C PHE A 499 -29.29 -0.65 35.48
N VAL A 500 -29.83 -0.48 36.69
CA VAL A 500 -29.80 0.81 37.39
C VAL A 500 -28.47 0.92 38.14
N SER A 501 -27.56 1.76 37.64
CA SER A 501 -26.21 1.96 38.19
C SER A 501 -26.15 2.98 39.34
N GLY A 502 -27.15 3.87 39.43
CA GLY A 502 -27.22 4.90 40.45
C GLY A 502 -28.64 5.43 40.64
N ARG A 503 -28.97 5.84 41.87
CA ARG A 503 -30.24 6.47 42.23
C ARG A 503 -29.94 7.73 43.03
N TYR A 504 -30.42 8.88 42.61
CA TYR A 504 -30.35 10.11 43.39
C TYR A 504 -31.77 10.64 43.64
N VAL A 505 -32.10 10.85 44.91
CA VAL A 505 -33.34 11.51 45.32
C VAL A 505 -33.01 12.98 45.52
N THR A 506 -33.65 13.87 44.77
CA THR A 506 -33.57 15.30 45.04
C THR A 506 -34.57 15.61 46.16
N ASP A 507 -34.08 15.93 47.37
CA ASP A 507 -34.92 16.36 48.49
C ASP A 507 -35.51 17.76 48.21
N GLY A 508 -36.60 17.79 47.45
CA GLY A 508 -37.50 18.94 47.34
C GLY A 508 -38.74 18.65 48.17
N GLY A 509 -38.87 19.31 49.32
CA GLY A 509 -39.93 19.07 50.31
C GLY A 509 -41.33 18.98 49.70
N GLY A 510 -41.89 17.78 49.67
CA GLY A 510 -43.23 17.54 49.12
C GLY A 510 -43.51 16.09 48.72
N GLY A 511 -43.31 15.13 49.63
CA GLY A 511 -44.00 13.82 49.67
C GLY A 511 -43.94 12.85 48.46
N SER A 512 -43.32 13.21 47.34
CA SER A 512 -43.23 12.39 46.13
C SER A 512 -41.75 12.12 45.80
N ASN A 513 -41.20 11.09 46.44
CA ASN A 513 -39.83 10.62 46.21
C ASN A 513 -39.79 9.77 44.93
N ASN A 514 -39.64 10.39 43.77
CA ASN A 514 -39.27 9.68 42.55
C ASN A 514 -37.76 9.85 42.28
N PRO A 515 -36.90 8.89 42.67
CA PRO A 515 -35.45 9.00 42.46
C PRO A 515 -35.13 9.01 40.96
N PHE A 516 -34.28 9.93 40.53
CA PHE A 516 -33.64 9.83 39.21
C PHE A 516 -32.73 8.60 39.20
N GLN A 517 -32.88 7.76 38.18
CA GLN A 517 -32.13 6.51 38.03
C GLN A 517 -31.24 6.57 36.79
N THR A 518 -29.96 6.27 36.92
CA THR A 518 -29.03 6.15 35.80
C THR A 518 -29.03 4.71 35.30
N ILE A 519 -29.41 4.52 34.04
CA ILE A 519 -29.53 3.19 33.43
C ILE A 519 -28.30 2.91 32.55
N VAL A 520 -27.62 1.80 32.82
CA VAL A 520 -26.59 1.21 31.96
C VAL A 520 -27.18 -0.02 31.27
N ARG A 521 -26.89 -0.24 30.00
CA ARG A 521 -27.38 -1.41 29.26
C ARG A 521 -26.28 -2.45 29.18
N GLU A 522 -26.58 -3.68 29.58
CA GLU A 522 -25.66 -4.80 29.43
C GLU A 522 -26.30 -5.94 28.64
N ASP A 523 -25.48 -6.65 27.89
CA ASP A 523 -25.91 -7.77 27.05
C ASP A 523 -25.95 -9.06 27.87
N VAL A 524 -27.12 -9.71 27.90
CA VAL A 524 -27.34 -10.98 28.59
C VAL A 524 -27.72 -12.05 27.58
N GLY A 525 -26.95 -13.13 27.53
CA GLY A 525 -27.16 -14.25 26.63
C GLY A 525 -25.89 -15.04 26.37
N LEU A 526 -25.85 -15.73 25.23
CA LEU A 526 -24.70 -16.49 24.78
C LEU A 526 -23.77 -15.60 23.96
N LYS A 527 -22.54 -15.41 24.43
CA LYS A 527 -21.45 -14.74 23.72
C LYS A 527 -20.35 -15.75 23.43
N LEU A 528 -19.95 -15.88 22.18
CA LEU A 528 -18.79 -16.66 21.78
C LEU A 528 -17.86 -15.75 20.98
N ARG A 529 -16.63 -15.59 21.42
CA ARG A 529 -15.55 -14.92 20.71
C ARG A 529 -14.41 -15.91 20.52
N VAL A 530 -13.94 -16.04 19.29
CA VAL A 530 -12.87 -16.97 18.95
C VAL A 530 -11.90 -16.34 17.98
N ARG A 531 -10.62 -16.62 18.17
CA ARG A 531 -9.55 -16.31 17.21
C ARG A 531 -8.80 -17.62 16.89
N PRO A 532 -9.01 -18.19 15.69
CA PRO A 532 -8.27 -19.37 15.26
C PRO A 532 -6.91 -19.00 14.69
N GLN A 533 -5.96 -19.91 14.85
CA GLN A 533 -4.68 -19.92 14.20
C GLN A 533 -4.37 -21.35 13.74
N ILE A 534 -4.20 -21.54 12.44
CA ILE A 534 -3.89 -22.84 11.84
C ILE A 534 -2.37 -23.02 11.81
N SER A 535 -1.89 -24.14 12.34
CA SER A 535 -0.49 -24.56 12.21
C SER A 535 -0.29 -25.35 10.91
N GLU A 536 0.94 -25.43 10.40
CA GLU A 536 1.22 -26.18 9.16
C GLU A 536 0.79 -27.65 9.24
N GLY A 537 0.88 -28.27 10.43
CA GLY A 537 0.44 -29.65 10.68
C GLY A 537 -1.07 -29.89 10.64
N GLY A 538 -1.89 -28.87 10.37
CA GLY A 538 -3.35 -28.99 10.32
C GLY A 538 -4.04 -28.82 11.68
N THR A 539 -3.27 -28.75 12.76
CA THR A 539 -3.76 -28.44 14.09
C THR A 539 -4.15 -26.97 14.21
N VAL A 540 -5.26 -26.70 14.90
CA VAL A 540 -5.83 -25.37 15.10
C VAL A 540 -5.65 -24.96 16.56
N LYS A 541 -4.91 -23.87 16.78
CA LYS A 541 -4.91 -23.16 18.04
C LYS A 541 -6.11 -22.20 18.07
N LEU A 542 -6.86 -22.20 19.16
CA LEU A 542 -8.04 -21.35 19.33
C LEU A 542 -7.91 -20.59 20.63
N ASP A 543 -7.93 -19.26 20.54
CA ASP A 543 -8.14 -18.39 21.69
C ASP A 543 -9.65 -18.12 21.80
N ILE A 544 -10.27 -18.60 22.87
CA ILE A 544 -11.74 -18.65 23.03
C ILE A 544 -12.15 -17.91 24.29
N TYR A 545 -13.09 -16.99 24.13
CA TYR A 545 -13.87 -16.42 25.22
C TYR A 545 -15.34 -16.78 25.00
N GLN A 546 -15.90 -17.56 25.91
CA GLN A 546 -17.29 -17.97 25.90
C GLN A 546 -17.99 -17.50 27.16
N GLU A 547 -19.18 -16.95 27.02
CA GLU A 547 -20.02 -16.53 28.12
C GLU A 547 -21.46 -16.96 27.86
N VAL A 548 -22.11 -17.49 28.89
CA VAL A 548 -23.54 -17.76 28.92
C VAL A 548 -24.10 -17.02 30.12
N SER A 549 -24.98 -16.05 29.85
CA SER A 549 -25.67 -15.31 30.88
C SER A 549 -27.19 -15.41 30.72
N SER A 550 -27.88 -15.47 31.86
CA SER A 550 -29.34 -15.50 31.94
C SER A 550 -29.84 -14.62 33.07
N ILE A 551 -31.08 -14.18 32.98
CA ILE A 551 -31.72 -13.34 34.00
C ILE A 551 -32.39 -14.25 35.02
N ASP A 552 -32.20 -13.97 36.30
CA ASP A 552 -32.95 -14.65 37.36
C ASP A 552 -34.39 -14.11 37.38
N ALA A 553 -35.37 -14.97 37.09
CA ALA A 553 -36.78 -14.63 37.06
C ALA A 553 -37.32 -14.09 38.40
N GLN A 554 -36.70 -14.43 39.54
CA GLN A 554 -37.09 -13.92 40.86
C GLN A 554 -36.67 -12.46 41.08
N SER A 555 -35.70 -11.96 40.29
CA SER A 555 -35.18 -10.60 40.43
C SER A 555 -36.07 -9.51 39.81
N ALA A 556 -37.08 -9.88 39.01
CA ALA A 556 -37.99 -8.94 38.36
C ALA A 556 -38.77 -8.04 39.36
N ASN A 557 -38.95 -8.49 40.60
CA ASN A 557 -39.62 -7.74 41.68
C ASN A 557 -38.64 -7.13 42.71
N SER A 558 -37.33 -7.26 42.49
CA SER A 558 -36.33 -6.74 43.42
C SER A 558 -36.17 -5.23 43.28
N THR A 559 -36.27 -4.51 44.41
CA THR A 559 -36.00 -3.05 44.45
C THR A 559 -34.53 -2.71 44.11
N ALA A 560 -33.63 -3.69 44.21
CA ALA A 560 -32.20 -3.57 43.89
C ALA A 560 -31.87 -3.80 42.40
N GLY A 561 -32.84 -4.16 41.56
CA GLY A 561 -32.64 -4.39 40.13
C GLY A 561 -32.57 -5.86 39.73
N ILE A 562 -32.33 -6.09 38.43
CA ILE A 562 -32.27 -7.41 37.80
C ILE A 562 -30.97 -8.12 38.21
N ILE A 563 -31.04 -9.39 38.59
CA ILE A 563 -29.87 -10.25 38.89
C ILE A 563 -29.60 -11.14 37.68
N THR A 564 -28.34 -11.29 37.29
CA THR A 564 -27.90 -12.16 36.19
C THR A 564 -27.03 -13.30 36.68
N ASN A 565 -27.33 -14.50 36.19
CA ASN A 565 -26.46 -15.66 36.31
C ASN A 565 -25.47 -15.63 35.16
N LYS A 566 -24.17 -15.57 35.44
CA LYS A 566 -23.12 -15.51 34.42
C LYS A 566 -22.16 -16.69 34.57
N ARG A 567 -21.96 -17.41 33.46
CA ARG A 567 -20.98 -18.50 33.35
C ARG A 567 -20.04 -18.14 32.22
N ALA A 568 -18.75 -18.02 32.50
CA ALA A 568 -17.76 -17.60 31.51
C ALA A 568 -16.53 -18.51 31.54
N LEU A 569 -15.92 -18.68 30.37
CA LEU A 569 -14.72 -19.48 30.12
C LEU A 569 -13.81 -18.70 29.16
N ASP A 570 -12.57 -18.48 29.57
CA ASP A 570 -11.51 -17.84 28.77
C ASP A 570 -10.31 -18.78 28.73
N THR A 571 -9.99 -19.32 27.55
CA THR A 571 -8.94 -20.33 27.41
C THR A 571 -8.31 -20.32 26.02
N SER A 572 -7.10 -20.86 25.92
CA SER A 572 -6.41 -21.13 24.67
C SER A 572 -6.15 -22.63 24.56
N VAL A 573 -6.64 -23.25 23.49
CA VAL A 573 -6.56 -24.70 23.28
C VAL A 573 -6.04 -25.02 21.89
N LEU A 574 -5.42 -26.18 21.75
CA LEU A 574 -4.85 -26.66 20.49
C LEU A 574 -5.50 -28.01 20.17
N LEU A 575 -6.17 -28.09 19.02
CA LEU A 575 -6.98 -29.23 18.59
C LEU A 575 -6.72 -29.57 17.13
N ASP A 576 -6.81 -30.84 16.77
CA ASP A 576 -6.77 -31.25 15.37
C ASP A 576 -8.10 -30.95 14.64
N ASP A 577 -8.04 -30.82 13.32
CA ASP A 577 -9.19 -30.58 12.46
C ASP A 577 -10.27 -31.68 12.64
N GLY A 578 -11.51 -31.27 12.92
CA GLY A 578 -12.67 -32.15 13.11
C GLY A 578 -12.74 -32.84 14.48
N GLN A 579 -11.69 -32.77 15.30
CA GLN A 579 -11.70 -33.37 16.63
C GLN A 579 -12.58 -32.57 17.60
N ILE A 580 -13.37 -33.26 18.42
CA ILE A 580 -14.11 -32.64 19.52
C ILE A 580 -13.28 -32.72 20.81
N MET A 581 -13.18 -31.61 21.54
CA MET A 581 -12.51 -31.55 22.84
C MET A 581 -13.43 -30.91 23.87
N VAL A 582 -13.32 -31.37 25.12
CA VAL A 582 -13.98 -30.72 26.26
C VAL A 582 -13.13 -29.53 26.68
N LEU A 583 -13.69 -28.32 26.59
CA LEU A 583 -13.03 -27.10 27.07
C LEU A 583 -13.11 -26.96 28.59
N GLY A 584 -14.21 -27.44 29.18
CA GLY A 584 -14.45 -27.37 30.62
C GLY A 584 -15.84 -27.84 30.99
N GLY A 585 -16.13 -27.83 32.29
CA GLY A 585 -17.42 -28.20 32.84
C GLY A 585 -17.53 -27.92 34.34
N LEU A 586 -18.75 -27.93 34.85
CA LEU A 586 -19.07 -27.78 36.26
C LEU A 586 -20.04 -28.90 36.67
N LEU A 587 -19.72 -29.61 37.74
CA LEU A 587 -20.62 -30.56 38.37
C LEU A 587 -20.90 -30.06 39.78
N GLU A 588 -22.15 -29.67 40.03
CA GLU A 588 -22.60 -29.20 41.34
C GLU A 588 -23.71 -30.12 41.85
N ASP A 589 -23.63 -30.55 43.10
CA ASP A 589 -24.67 -31.30 43.80
C ASP A 589 -24.83 -30.71 45.20
N SER A 590 -25.90 -29.95 45.38
CA SER A 590 -26.24 -29.30 46.65
C SER A 590 -27.39 -30.04 47.30
N VAL A 591 -27.20 -30.44 48.55
CA VAL A 591 -28.23 -31.07 49.38
C VAL A 591 -28.48 -30.19 50.59
N SER A 592 -29.70 -29.69 50.74
CA SER A 592 -30.17 -28.94 51.90
C SER A 592 -31.22 -29.76 52.64
N HIS A 593 -31.03 -29.92 53.94
CA HIS A 593 -32.00 -30.57 54.82
C HIS A 593 -32.35 -29.62 55.97
N GLY A 594 -33.61 -29.20 56.02
CA GLY A 594 -34.19 -28.49 57.16
C GLY A 594 -35.01 -29.46 58.00
N ARG A 595 -34.90 -29.34 59.32
CA ARG A 595 -35.74 -30.06 60.26
C ARG A 595 -36.09 -29.16 61.44
N ASP A 596 -37.37 -28.85 61.57
CA ASP A 596 -37.94 -28.24 62.77
C ASP A 596 -38.66 -29.32 63.56
N ALA A 597 -38.47 -29.37 64.88
CA ALA A 597 -39.12 -30.38 65.71
C ALA A 597 -39.32 -29.89 67.14
N VAL A 598 -40.38 -30.39 67.79
CA VAL A 598 -40.58 -30.16 69.23
C VAL A 598 -39.54 -30.96 70.02
N PRO A 599 -38.77 -30.32 70.92
CA PRO A 599 -37.84 -31.04 71.79
C PRO A 599 -38.55 -32.14 72.58
N GLY A 600 -38.03 -33.37 72.54
CA GLY A 600 -38.66 -34.55 73.16
C GLY A 600 -39.66 -35.25 72.24
N LEU A 601 -40.84 -34.67 72.02
CA LEU A 601 -41.95 -35.30 71.27
C LEU A 601 -41.58 -35.62 69.81
N GLY A 602 -40.76 -34.79 69.15
CA GLY A 602 -40.30 -35.05 67.78
C GLY A 602 -39.33 -36.23 67.63
N LYS A 603 -38.77 -36.75 68.73
CA LYS A 603 -37.83 -37.88 68.74
C LYS A 603 -38.51 -39.25 68.90
N ILE A 604 -39.81 -39.30 69.20
CA ILE A 604 -40.53 -40.57 69.39
C ILE A 604 -40.64 -41.29 68.03
N PRO A 605 -40.27 -42.59 67.92
CA PRO A 605 -40.45 -43.33 66.68
C PRO A 605 -41.93 -43.39 66.31
N VAL A 606 -42.24 -43.30 65.01
CA VAL A 606 -43.61 -43.28 64.44
C VAL A 606 -44.42 -42.01 64.80
N LEU A 607 -44.61 -41.71 66.10
CA LEU A 607 -45.42 -40.58 66.56
C LEU A 607 -44.73 -39.22 66.43
N GLY A 608 -43.40 -39.18 66.42
CA GLY A 608 -42.63 -37.95 66.29
C GLY A 608 -42.81 -37.24 64.93
N ALA A 609 -43.30 -37.94 63.91
CA ALA A 609 -43.65 -37.35 62.61
C ALA A 609 -44.78 -36.31 62.71
N LEU A 610 -45.64 -36.41 63.73
CA LEU A 610 -46.71 -35.45 63.99
C LEU A 610 -46.22 -34.15 64.68
N PHE A 611 -44.97 -34.14 65.14
CA PHE A 611 -44.38 -33.04 65.91
C PHE A 611 -43.09 -32.50 65.29
N ARG A 612 -42.88 -32.78 64.00
CA ARG A 612 -41.74 -32.28 63.23
C ARG A 612 -42.15 -31.86 61.82
N SER A 613 -41.35 -30.99 61.23
CA SER A 613 -41.40 -30.55 59.83
C SER A 613 -40.04 -30.85 59.20
N ASP A 614 -40.03 -31.74 58.21
CA ASP A 614 -38.84 -32.13 57.46
C ASP A 614 -38.91 -31.50 56.06
N THR A 615 -37.89 -30.71 55.71
CA THR A 615 -37.68 -30.21 54.35
C THR A 615 -36.38 -30.80 53.79
N ARG A 616 -36.43 -31.30 52.56
CA ARG A 616 -35.27 -31.83 51.83
C ARG A 616 -35.28 -31.25 50.44
N LYS A 617 -34.16 -30.67 50.04
CA LYS A 617 -33.94 -30.14 48.69
C LYS A 617 -32.60 -30.66 48.19
N ARG A 618 -32.59 -31.25 47.00
CA ARG A 618 -31.37 -31.62 46.26
C ARG A 618 -31.40 -30.92 44.92
N ALA A 619 -30.40 -30.11 44.63
CA ALA A 619 -30.23 -29.49 43.32
C ALA A 619 -28.89 -29.93 42.73
N LYS A 620 -28.97 -30.55 41.54
CA LYS A 620 -27.84 -31.06 40.78
C LYS A 620 -27.74 -30.35 39.44
N THR A 621 -26.56 -29.85 39.11
CA THR A 621 -26.27 -29.13 37.87
C THR A 621 -25.03 -29.74 37.22
N ASN A 622 -25.17 -30.18 35.98
CA ASN A 622 -24.07 -30.70 35.16
C ASN A 622 -23.92 -29.81 33.94
N LEU A 623 -22.81 -29.10 33.82
CA LEU A 623 -22.45 -28.30 32.67
C LEU A 623 -21.21 -28.90 32.00
N MET A 624 -21.27 -29.10 30.68
CA MET A 624 -20.11 -29.43 29.87
C MET A 624 -20.08 -28.53 28.64
N VAL A 625 -18.89 -28.06 28.29
CA VAL A 625 -18.64 -27.28 27.08
C VAL A 625 -17.65 -28.06 26.21
N PHE A 626 -18.09 -28.41 25.01
CA PHE A 626 -17.26 -29.04 24.00
C PHE A 626 -17.03 -28.06 22.85
N LEU A 627 -15.94 -28.26 22.12
CA LEU A 627 -15.62 -27.50 20.94
C LEU A 627 -15.02 -28.40 19.87
N ARG A 628 -15.37 -28.12 18.61
CA ARG A 628 -14.83 -28.77 17.42
C ARG A 628 -14.48 -27.70 16.37
N PRO A 629 -13.21 -27.55 15.97
CA PRO A 629 -12.86 -26.77 14.80
C PRO A 629 -13.01 -27.62 13.53
N HIS A 630 -13.33 -26.96 12.42
CA HIS A 630 -13.26 -27.53 11.10
C HIS A 630 -12.57 -26.57 10.13
N VAL A 631 -11.49 -27.01 9.49
CA VAL A 631 -10.67 -26.19 8.60
C VAL A 631 -11.18 -26.29 7.16
N VAL A 632 -11.54 -25.15 6.58
CA VAL A 632 -12.04 -25.03 5.21
C VAL A 632 -10.99 -24.33 4.35
N ARG A 633 -10.28 -25.11 3.53
CA ARG A 633 -9.26 -24.59 2.59
C ARG A 633 -9.83 -24.34 1.19
N ASP A 634 -10.72 -25.21 0.73
CA ASP A 634 -11.26 -25.21 -0.63
C ASP A 634 -12.67 -24.61 -0.72
N PRO A 635 -13.04 -23.95 -1.83
CA PRO A 635 -14.40 -23.42 -1.99
C PRO A 635 -15.43 -24.55 -2.07
N ALA A 636 -15.07 -25.69 -2.65
CA ALA A 636 -15.92 -26.88 -2.70
C ALA A 636 -16.20 -27.45 -1.31
N ALA A 637 -15.22 -27.43 -0.40
CA ALA A 637 -15.41 -27.86 0.99
C ALA A 637 -16.40 -26.93 1.72
N GLY A 638 -16.25 -25.61 1.55
CA GLY A 638 -17.19 -24.62 2.09
C GLY A 638 -18.61 -24.76 1.53
N GLN A 639 -18.76 -25.08 0.24
CA GLN A 639 -20.07 -25.32 -0.37
C GLN A 639 -20.75 -26.57 0.17
N ARG A 640 -20.01 -27.68 0.38
CA ARG A 640 -20.57 -28.90 0.99
C ARG A 640 -21.07 -28.63 2.40
N LEU A 641 -20.23 -28.01 3.23
CA LEU A 641 -20.57 -27.64 4.60
C LEU A 641 -21.80 -26.73 4.67
N THR A 642 -21.87 -25.71 3.80
CA THR A 642 -23.02 -24.81 3.71
C THR A 642 -24.28 -25.56 3.27
N ARG A 643 -24.17 -26.48 2.31
CA ARG A 643 -25.30 -27.29 1.81
C ARG A 643 -25.86 -28.17 2.92
N ASP A 644 -24.99 -28.90 3.62
CA ASP A 644 -25.40 -29.79 4.72
C ASP A 644 -26.15 -29.00 5.81
N ARG A 645 -25.65 -27.80 6.16
CA ARG A 645 -26.29 -26.92 7.15
C ARG A 645 -27.61 -26.33 6.65
N TYR A 646 -27.68 -25.98 5.36
CA TYR A 646 -28.89 -25.46 4.75
C TYR A 646 -30.00 -26.50 4.72
N ASP A 647 -29.68 -27.72 4.28
CA ASP A 647 -30.62 -28.83 4.23
C ASP A 647 -31.08 -29.23 5.64
N TYR A 648 -30.17 -29.22 6.63
CA TYR A 648 -30.54 -29.39 8.03
C TYR A 648 -31.59 -28.37 8.49
N MET A 649 -31.38 -27.08 8.23
CA MET A 649 -32.32 -26.01 8.61
C MET A 649 -33.67 -26.15 7.88
N ARG A 650 -33.63 -26.49 6.59
CA ARG A 650 -34.84 -26.68 5.78
C ARG A 650 -35.65 -27.89 6.26
N ASN A 651 -34.99 -28.99 6.61
CA ASN A 651 -35.64 -30.17 7.17
C ASN A 651 -36.21 -29.89 8.57
N ALA A 652 -35.49 -29.13 9.41
CA ALA A 652 -35.99 -28.70 10.71
C ALA A 652 -37.26 -27.83 10.58
N GLN A 653 -37.30 -26.90 9.61
CA GLN A 653 -38.49 -26.11 9.31
C GLN A 653 -39.64 -26.94 8.75
N ALA A 654 -39.35 -27.94 7.91
CA ALA A 654 -40.36 -28.86 7.40
C ALA A 654 -41.03 -29.67 8.54
N GLY A 655 -40.25 -30.11 9.52
CA GLY A 655 -40.75 -30.78 10.72
C GLY A 655 -41.48 -29.87 11.71
N ALA A 656 -41.21 -28.55 11.67
CA ALA A 656 -41.80 -27.56 12.56
C ALA A 656 -43.06 -26.87 12.00
N GLN A 657 -43.67 -27.43 10.95
CA GLN A 657 -44.93 -26.89 10.44
C GLN A 657 -46.02 -27.02 11.51
N PRO A 658 -46.82 -25.96 11.73
CA PRO A 658 -47.87 -25.99 12.74
C PRO A 658 -48.89 -27.08 12.40
N VAL A 659 -49.34 -27.80 13.43
CA VAL A 659 -50.34 -28.85 13.28
C VAL A 659 -51.61 -28.23 12.73
N GLN A 660 -52.06 -28.74 11.58
CA GLN A 660 -53.32 -28.28 11.01
C GLN A 660 -54.47 -28.67 11.95
N SER A 661 -55.22 -27.69 12.42
CA SER A 661 -56.43 -27.92 13.21
C SER A 661 -57.65 -27.79 12.30
N TRP A 662 -58.69 -28.57 12.55
CA TRP A 662 -59.93 -28.50 11.76
C TRP A 662 -60.69 -27.17 11.92
N ALA A 663 -60.50 -26.49 13.06
CA ALA A 663 -61.23 -25.28 13.45
C ALA A 663 -60.50 -23.97 13.13
N LEU A 664 -59.19 -24.01 12.83
CA LEU A 664 -58.39 -22.85 12.46
C LEU A 664 -57.81 -23.04 11.05
N PRO A 665 -57.68 -21.96 10.26
CA PRO A 665 -57.06 -22.05 8.94
C PRO A 665 -55.61 -22.56 9.05
N ALA A 666 -55.19 -23.34 8.06
CA ALA A 666 -53.82 -23.83 7.98
C ALA A 666 -52.87 -22.64 7.80
N LEU A 667 -52.14 -22.30 8.87
CA LEU A 667 -51.04 -21.36 8.82
C LEU A 667 -49.82 -22.12 8.31
N SER A 668 -49.21 -21.69 7.20
CA SER A 668 -47.92 -22.24 6.78
C SER A 668 -46.79 -21.49 7.48
N ALA A 669 -45.86 -22.24 8.09
CA ALA A 669 -44.61 -21.65 8.55
C ALA A 669 -43.70 -21.36 7.34
N PRO A 670 -42.88 -20.30 7.38
CA PRO A 670 -41.92 -20.03 6.32
C PRO A 670 -40.92 -21.18 6.22
N GLN A 671 -40.75 -21.71 5.00
CA GLN A 671 -39.77 -22.76 4.70
C GLN A 671 -38.71 -22.20 3.75
N LEU A 672 -37.45 -22.53 4.01
CA LEU A 672 -36.33 -22.23 3.12
C LEU A 672 -36.58 -22.87 1.74
N PRO A 673 -36.33 -22.13 0.65
CA PRO A 673 -36.49 -22.66 -0.70
C PRO A 673 -35.57 -23.87 -0.93
N PRO A 674 -35.94 -24.85 -1.78
CA PRO A 674 -34.95 -25.81 -2.26
C PRO A 674 -33.82 -25.06 -2.97
N GLN A 675 -32.56 -25.37 -2.63
CA GLN A 675 -31.44 -24.92 -3.45
C GLN A 675 -31.41 -25.74 -4.74
N ASP A 676 -31.99 -25.20 -5.80
CA ASP A 676 -31.70 -25.68 -7.15
C ASP A 676 -30.26 -25.27 -7.49
N LEU A 677 -29.33 -26.22 -7.36
CA LEU A 677 -27.89 -26.01 -7.57
C LEU A 677 -27.47 -26.10 -9.04
N SER A 678 -28.31 -25.64 -9.95
CA SER A 678 -27.95 -25.50 -11.37
C SER A 678 -27.55 -24.09 -11.79
N VAL A 679 -27.76 -23.06 -10.95
CA VAL A 679 -27.61 -21.65 -11.40
C VAL A 679 -26.25 -21.00 -11.05
N LEU A 680 -25.36 -21.65 -10.31
CA LEU A 680 -24.03 -21.08 -10.03
C LEU A 680 -22.91 -22.11 -10.23
N GLY A 681 -22.56 -22.32 -11.50
CA GLY A 681 -21.23 -22.80 -11.87
C GLY A 681 -21.16 -24.26 -12.32
N GLN A 682 -21.48 -24.50 -13.59
CA GLN A 682 -20.71 -25.42 -14.42
C GLN A 682 -20.95 -25.07 -15.90
N GLY A 683 -20.06 -24.26 -16.45
CA GLY A 683 -19.79 -24.33 -17.88
C GLY A 683 -19.26 -25.73 -18.18
N ASN A 684 -19.94 -26.44 -19.09
CA ASN A 684 -19.41 -27.52 -19.90
C ASN A 684 -18.47 -28.52 -19.19
N ALA A 685 -18.98 -29.32 -18.25
CA ALA A 685 -18.36 -30.61 -17.95
C ALA A 685 -18.95 -31.67 -18.88
N ARG A 686 -18.20 -32.00 -19.94
CA ARG A 686 -18.42 -33.20 -20.76
C ARG A 686 -17.48 -34.28 -20.23
N ASP A 687 -17.98 -35.47 -19.93
CA ASP A 687 -17.11 -36.63 -19.73
C ASP A 687 -16.49 -37.06 -21.07
N GLY A 688 -15.33 -37.73 -21.02
CA GLY A 688 -14.54 -38.18 -22.17
C GLY A 688 -15.23 -39.18 -23.14
N GLN A 689 -16.54 -39.33 -23.05
CA GLN A 689 -17.40 -40.05 -24.00
C GLN A 689 -18.65 -39.25 -24.43
N GLY A 690 -18.77 -37.97 -24.08
CA GLY A 690 -19.72 -37.04 -24.71
C GLY A 690 -21.21 -37.23 -24.37
N GLN A 691 -21.57 -37.74 -23.19
CA GLN A 691 -22.96 -37.75 -22.72
C GLN A 691 -23.21 -36.76 -21.58
N PRO A 692 -24.33 -36.00 -21.58
CA PRO A 692 -24.77 -35.23 -20.42
C PRO A 692 -25.43 -36.13 -19.38
N LEU A 693 -25.10 -35.93 -18.10
CA LEU A 693 -25.73 -36.62 -16.97
C LEU A 693 -27.20 -36.18 -16.83
N GLN A 694 -28.06 -37.19 -16.64
CA GLN A 694 -29.53 -37.12 -16.64
C GLN A 694 -30.09 -36.08 -15.67
N ASN A 695 -30.88 -35.17 -16.22
CA ASN A 695 -31.56 -34.11 -15.49
C ASN A 695 -33.07 -34.42 -15.45
N SER A 696 -33.56 -34.91 -14.30
CA SER A 696 -34.97 -35.29 -14.08
C SER A 696 -35.83 -34.06 -13.74
N SER A 697 -35.75 -32.99 -14.53
CA SER A 697 -36.57 -31.78 -14.35
C SER A 697 -37.56 -31.62 -15.50
N LEU A 698 -38.78 -31.16 -15.18
CA LEU A 698 -39.92 -30.99 -16.07
C LEU A 698 -39.60 -30.16 -17.34
N ALA A 699 -38.55 -29.33 -17.30
CA ALA A 699 -38.04 -28.56 -18.43
C ALA A 699 -37.40 -29.43 -19.53
N ALA A 700 -36.95 -30.65 -19.21
CA ALA A 700 -36.39 -31.59 -20.18
C ALA A 700 -37.46 -32.27 -21.07
N LEU A 701 -38.76 -32.18 -20.72
CA LEU A 701 -39.86 -32.78 -21.51
C LEU A 701 -40.30 -31.94 -22.72
N TYR A 702 -39.71 -30.76 -22.93
CA TYR A 702 -39.90 -29.94 -24.13
C TYR A 702 -38.59 -29.90 -24.96
N PRO A 703 -38.29 -30.93 -25.77
CA PRO A 703 -37.10 -30.92 -26.61
C PRO A 703 -37.26 -29.94 -27.79
N SER A 704 -36.33 -29.01 -27.94
CA SER A 704 -36.20 -28.14 -29.10
C SER A 704 -35.61 -28.92 -30.29
N GLY A 705 -36.44 -29.65 -31.03
CA GLY A 705 -36.02 -30.36 -32.23
C GLY A 705 -37.19 -30.70 -33.17
N ASP A 706 -36.90 -30.87 -34.46
CA ASP A 706 -37.85 -30.93 -35.58
C ASP A 706 -38.48 -32.32 -35.79
N GLY A 707 -39.06 -32.90 -34.72
CA GLY A 707 -39.72 -34.21 -34.75
C GLY A 707 -41.17 -34.11 -34.28
N ASP A 708 -42.11 -34.69 -35.02
CA ASP A 708 -43.55 -34.54 -34.79
C ASP A 708 -44.08 -35.29 -33.53
N ALA A 709 -43.28 -36.22 -33.00
CA ALA A 709 -43.63 -37.00 -31.81
C ALA A 709 -42.42 -37.26 -30.90
N GLN A 710 -42.70 -37.49 -29.62
CA GLN A 710 -41.72 -37.90 -28.62
C GLN A 710 -42.12 -39.19 -27.92
N LEU A 711 -41.11 -39.94 -27.49
CA LEU A 711 -41.28 -41.23 -26.84
C LEU A 711 -41.10 -41.07 -25.33
N VAL A 712 -42.14 -41.40 -24.57
CA VAL A 712 -42.13 -41.32 -23.11
C VAL A 712 -42.21 -42.75 -22.57
N GLN A 713 -41.26 -43.13 -21.73
CA GLN A 713 -41.31 -44.37 -20.96
C GLN A 713 -42.02 -44.08 -19.65
N PHE A 714 -42.98 -44.91 -19.25
CA PHE A 714 -43.76 -44.65 -18.03
C PHE A 714 -43.72 -45.78 -17.02
N ALA A 715 -43.17 -46.95 -17.40
CA ALA A 715 -42.92 -48.05 -16.47
C ALA A 715 -41.83 -48.98 -17.03
N GLN A 716 -41.10 -49.68 -16.16
CA GLN A 716 -40.05 -50.64 -16.53
C GLN A 716 -40.05 -51.87 -15.60
N GLY A 717 -39.50 -52.99 -16.08
CA GLY A 717 -39.33 -54.21 -15.29
C GLY A 717 -40.63 -54.98 -15.02
N LEU A 718 -41.65 -54.85 -15.86
CA LEU A 718 -42.92 -55.56 -15.68
C LEU A 718 -42.91 -56.96 -16.29
N ASP A 719 -43.56 -57.91 -15.62
CA ASP A 719 -43.89 -59.22 -16.18
C ASP A 719 -44.77 -59.07 -17.44
N PRO A 720 -44.67 -59.96 -18.45
CA PRO A 720 -45.40 -59.83 -19.72
C PRO A 720 -46.93 -59.69 -19.56
N ALA A 721 -47.51 -60.37 -18.57
CA ALA A 721 -48.94 -60.29 -18.27
C ALA A 721 -49.34 -58.92 -17.71
N ARG A 722 -48.51 -58.32 -16.84
CA ARG A 722 -48.77 -56.98 -16.29
C ARG A 722 -48.45 -55.87 -17.30
N ALA A 723 -47.44 -56.06 -18.13
CA ALA A 723 -47.09 -55.15 -19.21
C ALA A 723 -48.24 -55.03 -20.23
N SER A 724 -48.84 -56.15 -20.65
CA SER A 724 -49.98 -56.12 -21.57
C SER A 724 -51.24 -55.45 -20.96
N GLN A 725 -51.49 -55.63 -19.66
CA GLN A 725 -52.54 -54.91 -18.94
C GLN A 725 -52.27 -53.40 -18.86
N GLY A 726 -51.04 -52.99 -18.54
CA GLY A 726 -50.64 -51.59 -18.51
C GLY A 726 -50.78 -50.91 -19.87
N VAL A 727 -50.39 -51.58 -20.96
CA VAL A 727 -50.60 -51.07 -22.33
C VAL A 727 -52.09 -50.94 -22.66
N ALA A 728 -52.92 -51.91 -22.27
CA ALA A 728 -54.36 -51.85 -22.53
C ALA A 728 -55.04 -50.68 -21.78
N GLN A 729 -54.65 -50.42 -20.53
CA GLN A 729 -55.15 -49.28 -19.74
C GLN A 729 -54.78 -47.94 -20.38
N VAL A 730 -53.53 -47.79 -20.84
CA VAL A 730 -53.08 -46.55 -21.47
C VAL A 730 -53.69 -46.36 -22.86
N ARG A 731 -53.92 -47.43 -23.62
CA ARG A 731 -54.65 -47.36 -24.90
C ARG A 731 -56.13 -47.01 -24.73
N ALA A 732 -56.76 -47.39 -23.61
CA ALA A 732 -58.13 -46.98 -23.30
C ALA A 732 -58.27 -45.46 -23.11
N LEU A 733 -57.18 -44.77 -22.78
CA LEU A 733 -57.10 -43.30 -22.73
C LEU A 733 -56.86 -42.65 -24.10
N GLY A 734 -56.82 -43.44 -25.19
CA GLY A 734 -56.56 -42.96 -26.55
C GLY A 734 -55.08 -42.73 -26.87
N LEU A 735 -54.16 -43.12 -25.98
CA LEU A 735 -52.72 -42.94 -26.17
C LEU A 735 -52.06 -44.17 -26.83
N GLN A 736 -51.12 -43.95 -27.75
CA GLN A 736 -50.43 -45.02 -28.48
C GLN A 736 -49.30 -45.63 -27.63
N ALA A 737 -49.66 -46.56 -26.73
CA ALA A 737 -48.71 -47.28 -25.90
C ALA A 737 -48.32 -48.66 -26.46
N TYR A 738 -47.10 -49.10 -26.17
CA TYR A 738 -46.57 -50.42 -26.46
C TYR A 738 -45.57 -50.88 -25.40
N ALA A 739 -45.41 -52.20 -25.30
CA ALA A 739 -44.41 -52.83 -24.43
C ALA A 739 -43.23 -53.31 -25.28
N GLU A 740 -42.02 -53.17 -24.77
CA GLU A 740 -40.79 -53.59 -25.42
C GLU A 740 -39.95 -54.40 -24.43
N ALA A 741 -39.29 -55.46 -24.89
CA ALA A 741 -38.37 -56.22 -24.04
C ALA A 741 -37.13 -55.38 -23.74
N THR A 742 -36.70 -55.34 -22.47
CA THR A 742 -35.47 -54.64 -22.10
C THR A 742 -34.26 -55.50 -22.47
N PRO A 743 -33.29 -55.01 -23.27
CA PRO A 743 -32.08 -55.76 -23.57
C PRO A 743 -31.26 -55.99 -22.30
N GLY A 744 -31.03 -57.25 -21.92
CA GLY A 744 -30.17 -57.62 -20.79
C GLY A 744 -30.87 -57.80 -19.43
N GLU A 745 -32.18 -57.57 -19.32
CA GLU A 745 -32.95 -57.77 -18.09
C GLU A 745 -34.24 -58.56 -18.33
N SER A 746 -34.65 -59.38 -17.35
CA SER A 746 -35.94 -60.07 -17.38
C SER A 746 -37.07 -59.09 -17.03
N GLY A 747 -37.68 -58.47 -18.05
CA GLY A 747 -38.82 -57.57 -17.88
C GLY A 747 -39.13 -56.77 -19.14
N GLN A 748 -40.34 -56.21 -19.21
CA GLN A 748 -40.76 -55.30 -20.28
C GLN A 748 -40.80 -53.85 -19.80
N ARG A 749 -40.41 -52.93 -20.68
CA ARG A 749 -40.59 -51.48 -20.52
C ARG A 749 -41.82 -51.03 -21.30
N LEU A 750 -42.59 -50.13 -20.70
CA LEU A 750 -43.80 -49.56 -21.30
C LEU A 750 -43.51 -48.14 -21.81
N ARG A 751 -43.84 -47.93 -23.08
CA ARG A 751 -43.57 -46.68 -23.80
C ARG A 751 -44.84 -46.17 -24.47
N VAL A 752 -44.98 -44.85 -24.54
CA VAL A 752 -46.08 -44.17 -25.20
C VAL A 752 -45.53 -43.10 -26.14
N ARG A 753 -46.08 -43.04 -27.35
CA ARG A 753 -45.75 -42.01 -28.33
C ARG A 753 -46.74 -40.85 -28.18
N LEU A 754 -46.22 -39.66 -27.88
CA LEU A 754 -47.00 -38.45 -27.66
C LEU A 754 -46.60 -37.36 -28.67
N PRO A 755 -47.55 -36.54 -29.16
CA PRO A 755 -47.22 -35.35 -29.95
C PRO A 755 -46.38 -34.36 -29.12
N ARG A 756 -45.52 -33.56 -29.76
CA ARG A 756 -44.70 -32.55 -29.08
C ARG A 756 -45.43 -31.23 -28.78
N ASP A 757 -46.72 -31.14 -29.11
CA ASP A 757 -47.53 -29.95 -28.84
C ASP A 757 -47.84 -29.84 -27.33
N PRO A 758 -47.42 -28.75 -26.64
CA PRO A 758 -47.70 -28.52 -25.23
C PRO A 758 -49.18 -28.67 -24.87
N ALA A 759 -50.10 -28.27 -25.77
CA ALA A 759 -51.54 -28.34 -25.53
C ALA A 759 -52.07 -29.78 -25.40
N THR A 760 -51.36 -30.76 -25.97
CA THR A 760 -51.73 -32.19 -25.94
C THR A 760 -50.86 -33.01 -25.00
N LEU A 761 -49.62 -32.55 -24.76
CA LEU A 761 -48.64 -33.25 -23.92
C LEU A 761 -49.01 -33.20 -22.44
N ASP A 762 -49.35 -32.02 -21.92
CA ASP A 762 -49.63 -31.84 -20.49
C ASP A 762 -50.83 -32.66 -20.00
N PRO A 763 -51.98 -32.70 -20.73
CA PRO A 763 -53.09 -33.57 -20.37
C PRO A 763 -52.73 -35.06 -20.39
N ALA A 764 -51.94 -35.50 -21.38
CA ALA A 764 -51.54 -36.91 -21.50
C ALA A 764 -50.60 -37.34 -20.37
N LEU A 765 -49.64 -36.49 -19.98
CA LEU A 765 -48.76 -36.74 -18.84
C LEU A 765 -49.51 -36.71 -17.50
N GLN A 766 -50.56 -35.92 -17.40
CA GLN A 766 -51.42 -35.87 -16.21
C GLN A 766 -52.29 -37.13 -16.11
N GLN A 767 -52.82 -37.63 -17.23
CA GLN A 767 -53.56 -38.90 -17.26
C GLN A 767 -52.69 -40.09 -16.89
N LEU A 768 -51.43 -40.15 -17.38
CA LEU A 768 -50.48 -41.21 -17.01
C LEU A 768 -50.12 -41.19 -15.52
N ARG A 769 -49.92 -39.98 -14.95
CA ARG A 769 -49.73 -39.81 -13.50
C ARG A 769 -50.97 -40.18 -12.69
N GLY A 770 -52.16 -39.91 -13.22
CA GLY A 770 -53.44 -40.33 -12.61
C GLY A 770 -53.61 -41.85 -12.51
N LEU A 771 -52.93 -42.61 -13.38
CA LEU A 771 -52.85 -44.07 -13.32
C LEU A 771 -51.73 -44.58 -12.39
N GLY A 772 -50.99 -43.69 -11.73
CA GLY A 772 -49.90 -44.04 -10.80
C GLY A 772 -48.55 -44.30 -11.46
N TYR A 773 -48.39 -43.98 -12.75
CA TYR A 773 -47.12 -44.14 -13.48
C TYR A 773 -46.26 -42.87 -13.40
N THR A 774 -44.93 -43.03 -13.39
CA THR A 774 -43.94 -41.94 -13.43
C THR A 774 -43.34 -41.82 -14.82
N PRO A 775 -43.84 -40.91 -15.68
CA PRO A 775 -43.33 -40.76 -17.05
C PRO A 775 -41.94 -40.13 -17.06
N GLU A 776 -41.03 -40.73 -17.83
CA GLU A 776 -39.66 -40.34 -18.09
C GLU A 776 -39.45 -40.19 -19.61
N LEU A 777 -38.74 -39.13 -20.03
CA LEU A 777 -38.43 -38.94 -21.45
C LEU A 777 -37.33 -39.90 -21.88
N VAL A 778 -37.57 -40.66 -22.95
CA VAL A 778 -36.52 -41.50 -23.54
C VAL A 778 -35.73 -40.64 -24.52
N ILE A 779 -34.52 -40.24 -24.12
CA ILE A 779 -33.56 -39.61 -25.02
C ILE A 779 -32.71 -40.72 -25.64
N GLY A 780 -33.22 -41.28 -26.75
CA GLY A 780 -32.48 -42.20 -27.61
C GLY A 780 -32.49 -41.68 -29.06
N PRO A 781 -31.60 -42.19 -29.92
CA PRO A 781 -31.66 -41.88 -31.36
C PRO A 781 -33.00 -42.32 -31.98
#